data_AF-A0A118K6F8-F1
#
_entry.id   AF-A0A118K6F8-F1
#
_cell.length_a   1.000
_cell.length_b   1.000
_cell.length_c   1.000
_cell.angle_alpha   90.00
_cell.angle_beta   90.00
_cell.angle_gamma   90.00
#
_symmetry.space_group_name_H-M   'P 1'
#
loop_
_entity.id
_entity.type
_entity.pdbx_description
1 polymer ?
#
loop_
_entity_poly.entity_id
_entity_poly.type
_entity_poly.pdbx_seq_one_letter_code
_entity_poly.pdbx_strand_id
1 'polypeptide(L)'
;MIKLYTEKGLMHNALEMFVEMFKSGRTKPDRLTYPFVVKACSALSMSQFGLSVHGLIISSGVDSNTFVGNSLLAMYMSFGENDSARQVFDEMDDKSVVSWNTLISGYLKNGFANESLRVFKEMVDAGVEIDNATVVSVLPSCAYLKALEVGIEVHGMVKENGLDENLFVRNALVDMYVKCGQMEDARAIFDETNGRDVVTWTSIINGYIVNGDPRSAVSLCPLMLLEGVRPNALTLASLLSACADLKYLKQGKSFHGWAMKNDLDSDVNVETGLVDMYAKCVLLAYSFRVFNRTSKMGTAPWNAILSGCTENGLGREAIMLFKEMRLSEGVAPNEATLKSLLPAYAITTDLRQVTGFHGYLIRSGFLSKSDLATGLIDIYSKCGALEQAHMSFNEVPSKERDIILWSVIIAGYGKHGNGEAALSLFNQMVRSGVEPNEVTFTSVLHGCSHSGLVDEGLSLFRFMVKDHKVDPRPYHYTCIIDLLGRAGRLEEAYDLITTMPTAPNHTVWGALLGACVVHEKVELGEVAAKWLFELEPENTAFVILLWEMATKPLNNIWIRRQQCPCGDWKCYIKYEGDDQTNGGSELVKSDGATPSLSDVIFTPYVGQIFKSDDEAFEYYCNFARKNGFSVRKARSTESQNLGVYRRDFVCYRSGFNQPRKKANVEHPRDRKSVRCGCDAKLYLTKEIVDGVTQWYISQFSNIHNHELLEDDQVRLLPAYRKIQESDQERILLLTKAGFPVNRIVKVLELEKGVQPGQLPFLEKDVRNFVRTCKKTVQENDALLTEKREIDMLALLESCRTTAQRDDGFVYNYTTDENGKVENVSWAYGVSIRAFSVFGDVVTFETTYRSITYNMLLGVWFGIDNQGKAFLLGCVLLQDETSQSFSWALQAFIQFLRGNHPQTIVTDIDSGLRDAIATELPNTKHVVCIWHVLSKLSSWFSLPLGLQYSEFKSEFELLCHLENIEDFENQWNHLVARFGIGSDKHVVLLFSYRASWPVAYIRGYFLARTMTVDYMKSVDKFMKNILSPHSSFKNFFEQVSVAANVVFQNKERLSYLPIKTCLPLEEHARSILSPYAFNALQQELVLCMQYATTDMANGSYLVRHYNKLEGECLVIWIPDNEQVHCSCKEYEHSGILCRHSLRVLVLKNYFQIPEKYYPLRWRLDSSLVLSDDHITQDSSDEFSETFHSLTSILYSESLISKERFSYVHRELTQILDIVRNMHVFDETALEVAPNNVSEL
;
A
#
# COMPACT_ATOMS: atom_id res chain seq x y z
N MET A 1 -16.93 56.20 -43.12
CA MET A 1 -16.32 56.33 -41.77
C MET A 1 -16.87 55.30 -40.80
N ILE A 2 -18.18 55.26 -40.53
CA ILE A 2 -18.79 54.26 -39.63
C ILE A 2 -18.37 52.83 -40.01
N LYS A 3 -18.61 52.42 -41.27
CA LYS A 3 -18.15 51.12 -41.81
C LYS A 3 -16.67 50.82 -41.55
N LEU A 4 -15.79 51.81 -41.78
CA LEU A 4 -14.34 51.66 -41.59
C LEU A 4 -13.98 51.43 -40.11
N TYR A 5 -14.65 52.12 -39.18
CA TYR A 5 -14.43 51.89 -37.75
C TYR A 5 -14.91 50.50 -37.32
N THR A 6 -16.06 50.05 -37.82
CA THR A 6 -16.58 48.71 -37.55
C THR A 6 -15.66 47.62 -38.11
N GLU A 7 -15.11 47.81 -39.31
CA GLU A 7 -14.14 46.88 -39.94
C GLU A 7 -12.80 46.83 -39.19
N LYS A 8 -12.37 47.93 -38.57
CA LYS A 8 -11.18 47.99 -37.71
C LYS A 8 -11.42 47.55 -36.26
N GLY A 9 -12.63 47.10 -35.91
CA GLY A 9 -12.98 46.69 -34.55
C GLY A 9 -13.17 47.84 -33.55
N LEU A 10 -13.13 49.10 -34.00
CA LEU A 10 -13.30 50.30 -33.17
C LEU A 10 -14.78 50.62 -32.98
N MET A 11 -15.50 49.73 -32.28
CA MET A 11 -16.97 49.76 -32.18
C MET A 11 -17.50 51.01 -31.47
N HIS A 12 -16.82 51.49 -30.42
CA HIS A 12 -17.19 52.73 -29.71
C HIS A 12 -17.13 53.95 -30.65
N ASN A 13 -16.03 54.11 -31.39
CA ASN A 13 -15.84 55.22 -32.34
C ASN A 13 -16.86 55.18 -33.49
N ALA A 14 -17.29 53.98 -33.89
CA ALA A 14 -18.35 53.82 -34.88
C ALA A 14 -19.71 54.35 -34.36
N LEU A 15 -20.04 54.08 -33.10
CA LEU A 15 -21.25 54.58 -32.45
C LEU A 15 -21.18 56.09 -32.17
N GLU A 16 -20.02 56.61 -31.73
CA GLU A 16 -19.82 58.06 -31.55
C GLU A 16 -20.01 58.82 -32.86
N MET A 17 -19.42 58.34 -33.96
CA MET A 17 -19.58 58.92 -35.30
C MET A 17 -21.03 58.88 -35.78
N PHE A 18 -21.80 57.83 -35.43
CA PHE A 18 -23.23 57.76 -35.71
C PHE A 18 -24.03 58.79 -34.91
N VAL A 19 -23.72 58.96 -33.62
CA VAL A 19 -24.35 59.97 -32.77
C VAL A 19 -24.02 61.39 -33.26
N GLU A 20 -22.79 61.65 -33.70
CA GLU A 20 -22.40 62.94 -34.31
C GLU A 20 -23.12 63.19 -35.63
N MET A 21 -23.24 62.17 -36.48
CA MET A 21 -24.02 62.23 -37.72
C MET A 21 -25.46 62.66 -37.42
N PHE A 22 -26.09 62.04 -36.41
CA PHE A 22 -27.45 62.35 -35.99
C PHE A 22 -27.59 63.76 -35.39
N LYS A 23 -26.64 64.18 -34.54
CA LYS A 23 -26.61 65.53 -33.92
C LYS A 23 -26.37 66.65 -34.93
N SER A 24 -25.57 66.40 -35.96
CA SER A 24 -25.25 67.41 -36.98
C SER A 24 -26.44 67.76 -37.88
N GLY A 25 -27.41 66.85 -38.03
CA GLY A 25 -28.61 67.02 -38.87
C GLY A 25 -28.36 67.16 -40.38
N ARG A 26 -27.08 67.14 -40.82
CA ARG A 26 -26.69 67.39 -42.22
C ARG A 26 -26.87 66.17 -43.13
N THR A 27 -26.82 64.97 -42.57
CA THR A 27 -26.95 63.69 -43.29
C THR A 27 -27.83 62.74 -42.49
N LYS A 28 -28.79 62.09 -43.16
CA LYS A 28 -29.67 61.08 -42.53
C LYS A 28 -29.07 59.69 -42.68
N PRO A 29 -29.17 58.81 -41.65
CA PRO A 29 -28.79 57.41 -41.80
C PRO A 29 -29.65 56.74 -42.87
N ASP A 30 -29.05 55.83 -43.63
CA ASP A 30 -29.70 55.09 -44.71
C ASP A 30 -29.51 53.57 -44.54
N ARG A 31 -30.04 52.80 -45.50
CA ARG A 31 -29.93 51.34 -45.56
C ARG A 31 -28.48 50.79 -45.53
N LEU A 32 -27.49 51.62 -45.86
CA LEU A 32 -26.07 51.24 -45.83
C LEU A 32 -25.38 51.65 -44.52
N THR A 33 -25.99 52.54 -43.73
CA THR A 33 -25.46 53.03 -42.46
C THR A 33 -25.87 52.12 -41.30
N TYR A 34 -27.16 51.80 -41.21
CA TYR A 34 -27.74 51.05 -40.07
C TYR A 34 -27.08 49.68 -39.81
N PRO A 35 -26.78 48.82 -40.80
CA PRO A 35 -26.13 47.52 -40.58
C PRO A 35 -24.84 47.58 -39.76
N PHE A 36 -24.00 48.59 -40.00
CA PHE A 36 -22.72 48.75 -39.29
C PHE A 36 -22.89 49.30 -37.87
N VAL A 37 -23.91 50.13 -37.66
CA VAL A 37 -24.28 50.64 -36.33
C VAL A 37 -24.87 49.52 -35.49
N VAL A 38 -25.79 48.74 -36.05
CA VAL A 38 -26.41 47.56 -35.43
C VAL A 38 -25.34 46.52 -35.09
N LYS A 39 -24.38 46.25 -35.99
CA LYS A 39 -23.22 45.39 -35.73
C LYS A 39 -22.36 45.91 -34.57
N ALA A 40 -22.14 47.22 -34.46
CA ALA A 40 -21.41 47.80 -33.35
C ALA A 40 -22.18 47.69 -32.02
N CYS A 41 -23.51 47.83 -32.05
CA CYS A 41 -24.36 47.60 -30.86
C CYS A 41 -24.30 46.16 -30.38
N SER A 42 -24.37 45.20 -31.32
CA SER A 42 -24.22 43.77 -31.07
C SER A 42 -22.87 43.45 -30.42
N ALA A 43 -21.77 43.92 -31.01
CA ALA A 43 -20.41 43.67 -30.51
C ALA A 43 -20.14 44.26 -29.11
N LEU A 44 -20.86 45.33 -28.73
CA LEU A 44 -20.72 45.99 -27.42
C LEU A 44 -21.79 45.58 -26.41
N SER A 45 -22.69 44.65 -26.77
CA SER A 45 -23.79 44.21 -25.90
C SER A 45 -24.69 45.36 -25.40
N MET A 46 -24.88 46.42 -26.20
CA MET A 46 -25.67 47.59 -25.82
C MET A 46 -27.16 47.44 -26.19
N SER A 47 -27.88 46.59 -25.46
CA SER A 47 -29.28 46.24 -25.76
C SER A 47 -30.21 47.46 -25.87
N GLN A 48 -30.20 48.36 -24.88
CA GLN A 48 -31.08 49.53 -24.85
C GLN A 48 -30.83 50.51 -26.01
N PHE A 49 -29.55 50.68 -26.38
CA PHE A 49 -29.17 51.52 -27.51
C PHE A 49 -29.54 50.86 -28.84
N GLY A 50 -29.34 49.54 -28.96
CA GLY A 50 -29.77 48.74 -30.11
C GLY A 50 -31.28 48.83 -30.36
N LEU A 51 -32.11 48.75 -29.30
CA LEU A 51 -33.57 48.96 -29.38
C LEU A 51 -33.93 50.35 -29.91
N SER A 52 -33.20 51.38 -29.47
CA SER A 52 -33.39 52.76 -29.93
C SER A 52 -33.04 52.90 -31.41
N VAL A 53 -31.97 52.24 -31.86
CA VAL A 53 -31.58 52.19 -33.28
C VAL A 53 -32.60 51.40 -34.11
N HIS A 54 -33.18 50.32 -33.59
CA HIS A 54 -34.24 49.58 -34.27
C HIS A 54 -35.50 50.44 -34.46
N GLY A 55 -35.93 51.21 -33.45
CA GLY A 55 -37.02 52.18 -33.61
C GLY A 55 -36.74 53.26 -34.66
N LEU A 56 -35.47 53.67 -34.81
CA LEU A 56 -35.03 54.59 -35.87
C LEU A 56 -35.07 53.95 -37.26
N ILE A 57 -34.81 52.65 -37.37
CA ILE A 57 -34.91 51.88 -38.63
C ILE A 57 -36.38 51.82 -39.09
N ILE A 58 -37.30 51.49 -38.19
CA ILE A 58 -38.74 51.44 -38.49
C ILE A 58 -39.26 52.82 -38.89
N SER A 59 -38.93 53.87 -38.12
CA SER A 59 -39.39 55.24 -38.42
C SER A 59 -38.78 55.86 -39.68
N SER A 60 -37.66 55.31 -40.18
CA SER A 60 -37.06 55.72 -41.46
C SER A 60 -37.55 54.92 -42.66
N GLY A 61 -38.37 53.87 -42.45
CA GLY A 61 -38.97 53.06 -43.51
C GLY A 61 -37.96 52.20 -44.29
N VAL A 62 -36.83 51.86 -43.66
CA VAL A 62 -35.77 51.00 -44.25
C VAL A 62 -35.76 49.59 -43.69
N ASP A 63 -36.75 49.26 -42.86
CA ASP A 63 -37.01 47.97 -42.21
C ASP A 63 -37.32 46.84 -43.20
N SER A 64 -37.96 47.13 -44.34
CA SER A 64 -38.21 46.17 -45.42
C SER A 64 -36.95 45.71 -46.17
N ASN A 65 -35.78 46.31 -45.89
CA ASN A 65 -34.54 45.93 -46.56
C ASN A 65 -33.91 44.67 -45.92
N THR A 66 -33.76 43.60 -46.70
CA THR A 66 -33.20 42.31 -46.26
C THR A 66 -31.83 42.42 -45.57
N PHE A 67 -30.96 43.34 -45.99
CA PHE A 67 -29.64 43.53 -45.37
C PHE A 67 -29.71 44.18 -43.99
N VAL A 68 -30.67 45.10 -43.80
CA VAL A 68 -30.99 45.70 -42.49
C VAL A 68 -31.65 44.66 -41.59
N GLY A 69 -32.62 43.89 -42.11
CA GLY A 69 -33.28 42.79 -41.41
C GLY A 69 -32.30 41.73 -40.91
N ASN A 70 -31.37 41.26 -41.76
CA ASN A 70 -30.31 40.31 -41.37
C ASN A 70 -29.40 40.86 -40.27
N SER A 71 -29.11 42.17 -40.29
CA SER A 71 -28.30 42.81 -39.26
C SER A 71 -29.04 42.90 -37.92
N LEU A 72 -30.34 43.22 -37.95
CA LEU A 72 -31.21 43.24 -36.76
C LEU A 72 -31.37 41.85 -36.16
N LEU A 73 -31.58 40.82 -37.00
CA LEU A 73 -31.59 39.42 -36.57
C LEU A 73 -30.32 39.04 -35.83
N ALA A 74 -29.15 39.30 -36.43
CA ALA A 74 -27.87 39.01 -35.80
C ALA A 74 -27.69 39.74 -34.46
N MET A 75 -28.17 40.99 -34.35
CA MET A 75 -28.12 41.77 -33.12
C MET A 75 -29.00 41.15 -32.02
N TYR A 76 -30.27 40.86 -32.30
CA TYR A 76 -31.16 40.27 -31.30
C TYR A 76 -30.68 38.88 -30.85
N MET A 77 -30.23 38.03 -31.79
CA MET A 77 -29.63 36.75 -31.44
C MET A 77 -28.39 36.92 -30.56
N SER A 78 -27.54 37.93 -30.82
CA SER A 78 -26.37 38.20 -29.96
C SER A 78 -26.72 38.70 -28.54
N PHE A 79 -27.91 39.27 -28.35
CA PHE A 79 -28.40 39.69 -27.05
C PHE A 79 -29.11 38.56 -26.28
N GLY A 80 -29.34 37.39 -26.91
CA GLY A 80 -30.11 36.30 -26.33
C GLY A 80 -31.64 36.48 -26.43
N GLU A 81 -32.10 37.54 -27.11
CA GLU A 81 -33.52 37.90 -27.27
C GLU A 81 -34.14 37.14 -28.45
N ASN A 82 -34.30 35.82 -28.29
CA ASN A 82 -34.71 34.91 -29.37
C ASN A 82 -36.11 35.23 -29.94
N ASP A 83 -37.06 35.62 -29.08
CA ASP A 83 -38.44 35.92 -29.50
C ASP A 83 -38.48 37.18 -30.39
N SER A 84 -37.71 38.21 -30.02
CA SER A 84 -37.58 39.44 -30.81
C SER A 84 -36.91 39.17 -32.15
N ALA A 85 -35.88 38.31 -32.17
CA ALA A 85 -35.25 37.89 -33.42
C ALA A 85 -36.24 37.11 -34.31
N ARG A 86 -37.03 36.19 -33.74
CA ARG A 86 -38.05 35.46 -34.49
C ARG A 86 -39.11 36.39 -35.07
N GLN A 87 -39.55 37.37 -34.30
CA GLN A 87 -40.52 38.37 -34.77
C GLN A 87 -39.95 39.17 -35.97
N VAL A 88 -38.72 39.67 -35.85
CA VAL A 88 -38.06 40.37 -36.97
C VAL A 88 -37.96 39.47 -38.19
N PHE A 89 -37.65 38.19 -38.02
CA PHE A 89 -37.57 37.24 -39.12
C PHE A 89 -38.94 37.07 -39.82
N ASP A 90 -40.00 36.91 -39.03
CA ASP A 90 -41.35 36.71 -39.55
C ASP A 90 -41.86 37.91 -40.35
N GLU A 91 -41.59 39.12 -39.86
CA GLU A 91 -41.96 40.41 -40.47
C GLU A 91 -41.18 40.75 -41.76
N MET A 92 -40.09 40.05 -42.07
CA MET A 92 -39.34 40.27 -43.31
C MET A 92 -40.11 39.82 -44.55
N ASP A 93 -40.30 40.74 -45.51
CA ASP A 93 -40.96 40.48 -46.81
C ASP A 93 -40.19 39.47 -47.68
N ASP A 94 -38.85 39.57 -47.69
CA ASP A 94 -37.96 38.69 -48.45
C ASP A 94 -36.89 38.08 -47.54
N LYS A 95 -36.97 36.76 -47.37
CA LYS A 95 -36.10 35.96 -46.50
C LYS A 95 -35.04 35.28 -47.35
N SER A 96 -33.83 35.82 -47.31
CA SER A 96 -32.67 35.24 -47.99
C SER A 96 -32.12 34.01 -47.26
N VAL A 97 -31.31 33.19 -47.93
CA VAL A 97 -30.54 32.09 -47.30
C VAL A 97 -29.72 32.59 -46.10
N VAL A 98 -29.18 33.82 -46.18
CA VAL A 98 -28.47 34.47 -45.06
C VAL A 98 -29.38 34.73 -43.85
N SER A 99 -30.65 35.08 -44.09
CA SER A 99 -31.66 35.29 -43.05
C SER A 99 -31.89 34.00 -42.25
N TRP A 100 -32.10 32.88 -42.97
CA TRP A 100 -32.27 31.55 -42.39
C TRP A 100 -31.02 31.10 -41.61
N ASN A 101 -29.83 31.21 -42.20
CA ASN A 101 -28.57 30.80 -41.57
C ASN A 101 -28.25 31.61 -40.31
N THR A 102 -28.58 32.90 -40.30
CA THR A 102 -28.41 33.76 -39.12
C THR A 102 -29.31 33.30 -37.98
N LEU A 103 -30.54 32.89 -38.29
CA LEU A 103 -31.49 32.39 -37.30
C LEU A 103 -31.10 31.00 -36.76
N ILE A 104 -30.75 30.06 -37.65
CA ILE A 104 -30.27 28.70 -37.31
C ILE A 104 -29.04 28.79 -36.39
N SER A 105 -27.99 29.49 -36.83
CA SER A 105 -26.76 29.63 -36.05
C SER A 105 -26.95 30.41 -34.75
N GLY A 106 -27.85 31.39 -34.73
CA GLY A 106 -28.21 32.14 -33.53
C GLY A 106 -28.89 31.27 -32.47
N TYR A 107 -29.84 30.43 -32.87
CA TYR A 107 -30.57 29.57 -31.93
C TYR A 107 -29.62 28.58 -31.27
N LEU A 108 -28.70 27.99 -32.04
CA LEU A 108 -27.66 27.12 -31.51
C LEU A 108 -26.76 27.85 -30.50
N LYS A 109 -26.28 29.06 -30.82
CA LYS A 109 -25.42 29.85 -29.92
C LYS A 109 -26.11 30.18 -28.59
N ASN A 110 -27.42 30.36 -28.62
CA ASN A 110 -28.22 30.65 -27.43
C ASN A 110 -28.70 29.38 -26.69
N GLY A 111 -28.25 28.19 -27.10
CA GLY A 111 -28.54 26.92 -26.43
C GLY A 111 -29.84 26.23 -26.88
N PHE A 112 -30.54 26.78 -27.88
CA PHE A 112 -31.81 26.28 -28.40
C PHE A 112 -31.61 25.43 -29.67
N ALA A 113 -30.81 24.37 -29.57
CA ALA A 113 -30.45 23.53 -30.72
C ALA A 113 -31.66 22.84 -31.40
N ASN A 114 -32.71 22.50 -30.65
CA ASN A 114 -33.94 21.92 -31.21
C ASN A 114 -34.68 22.92 -32.11
N GLU A 115 -34.73 24.19 -31.70
CA GLU A 115 -35.34 25.27 -32.49
C GLU A 115 -34.53 25.54 -33.75
N SER A 116 -33.20 25.47 -33.67
CA SER A 116 -32.31 25.53 -34.85
C SER A 116 -32.65 24.46 -35.90
N LEU A 117 -32.84 23.21 -35.49
CA LEU A 117 -33.27 22.14 -36.41
C LEU A 117 -34.69 22.35 -36.96
N ARG A 118 -35.61 22.89 -36.14
CA ARG A 118 -36.97 23.21 -36.60
C ARG A 118 -36.95 24.30 -37.68
N VAL A 119 -36.17 25.36 -37.47
CA VAL A 119 -35.99 26.44 -38.46
C VAL A 119 -35.35 25.92 -39.75
N PHE A 120 -34.39 24.99 -39.66
CA PHE A 120 -33.84 24.34 -40.85
C PHE A 120 -34.91 23.55 -41.62
N LYS A 121 -35.77 22.82 -40.90
CA LYS A 121 -36.90 22.12 -41.53
C LYS A 121 -37.89 23.09 -42.20
N GLU A 122 -38.22 24.20 -41.54
CA GLU A 122 -39.03 25.28 -42.11
C GLU A 122 -38.41 25.86 -43.41
N MET A 123 -37.08 26.02 -43.45
CA MET A 123 -36.34 26.48 -44.63
C MET A 123 -36.47 25.49 -45.80
N VAL A 124 -36.30 24.18 -45.53
CA VAL A 124 -36.41 23.11 -46.52
C VAL A 124 -37.86 22.99 -47.03
N ASP A 125 -38.84 23.02 -46.13
CA ASP A 125 -40.27 22.95 -46.47
C ASP A 125 -40.73 24.17 -47.30
N ALA A 126 -40.08 25.33 -47.12
CA ALA A 126 -40.30 26.53 -47.93
C ALA A 126 -39.63 26.48 -49.32
N GLY A 127 -38.90 25.40 -49.64
CA GLY A 127 -38.24 25.19 -50.94
C GLY A 127 -37.02 26.09 -51.16
N VAL A 128 -36.39 26.59 -50.09
CA VAL A 128 -35.19 27.41 -50.18
C VAL A 128 -33.98 26.51 -50.44
N GLU A 129 -33.21 26.77 -51.49
CA GLU A 129 -32.00 26.01 -51.80
C GLU A 129 -30.97 26.11 -50.67
N ILE A 130 -30.40 24.97 -50.29
CA ILE A 130 -29.34 24.90 -49.30
C ILE A 130 -27.99 25.26 -49.93
N ASP A 131 -27.16 26.01 -49.19
CA ASP A 131 -25.79 26.34 -49.58
C ASP A 131 -24.77 25.81 -48.57
N ASN A 132 -23.48 26.00 -48.87
CA ASN A 132 -22.39 25.59 -47.97
C ASN A 132 -22.54 26.20 -46.56
N ALA A 133 -23.00 27.45 -46.46
CA ALA A 133 -23.18 28.13 -45.18
C ALA A 133 -24.35 27.52 -44.37
N THR A 134 -25.41 27.08 -45.03
CA THR A 134 -26.56 26.41 -44.43
C THR A 134 -26.13 25.11 -43.75
N VAL A 135 -25.37 24.29 -44.47
CA VAL A 135 -24.86 23.01 -43.97
C VAL A 135 -23.95 23.21 -42.75
N VAL A 136 -23.03 24.16 -42.81
CA VAL A 136 -22.14 24.51 -41.68
C VAL A 136 -22.90 25.09 -40.48
N SER A 137 -24.09 25.69 -40.71
CA SER A 137 -24.93 26.24 -39.64
C SER A 137 -25.75 25.16 -38.92
N VAL A 138 -26.27 24.16 -39.66
CA VAL A 138 -27.19 23.15 -39.11
C VAL A 138 -26.49 21.93 -38.53
N LEU A 139 -25.40 21.45 -39.14
CA LEU A 139 -24.69 20.24 -38.70
C LEU A 139 -24.20 20.33 -37.24
N PRO A 140 -23.70 21.47 -36.73
CA PRO A 140 -23.37 21.62 -35.32
C PRO A 140 -24.57 21.43 -34.38
N SER A 141 -25.79 21.74 -34.82
CA SER A 141 -27.01 21.50 -34.04
C SER A 141 -27.34 20.01 -34.00
N CYS A 142 -27.16 19.30 -35.12
CA CYS A 142 -27.28 17.83 -35.17
C CYS A 142 -26.26 17.17 -34.24
N ALA A 143 -25.02 17.65 -34.28
CA ALA A 143 -23.91 17.16 -33.47
C ALA A 143 -24.14 17.38 -31.96
N TYR A 144 -24.64 18.56 -31.58
CA TYR A 144 -24.96 18.91 -30.19
C TYR A 144 -26.09 18.04 -29.61
N LEU A 145 -27.13 17.79 -30.41
CA LEU A 145 -28.28 16.97 -30.02
C LEU A 145 -28.05 15.46 -30.20
N LYS A 146 -26.93 15.07 -30.81
CA LYS A 146 -26.67 13.70 -31.30
C LYS A 146 -27.80 13.17 -32.20
N ALA A 147 -28.39 14.05 -33.00
CA ALA A 147 -29.49 13.75 -33.92
C ALA A 147 -28.94 13.15 -35.22
N LEU A 148 -28.48 11.90 -35.16
CA LEU A 148 -27.81 11.22 -36.27
C LEU A 148 -28.70 11.11 -37.52
N GLU A 149 -29.99 10.81 -37.36
CA GLU A 149 -30.93 10.66 -38.48
C GLU A 149 -31.03 11.95 -39.31
N VAL A 150 -31.22 13.09 -38.64
CA VAL A 150 -31.26 14.41 -39.29
C VAL A 150 -29.90 14.74 -39.93
N GLY A 151 -28.80 14.38 -39.27
CA GLY A 151 -27.45 14.53 -39.82
C GLY A 151 -27.23 13.75 -41.12
N ILE A 152 -27.76 12.52 -41.20
CA ILE A 152 -27.72 11.68 -42.42
C ILE A 152 -28.58 12.28 -43.52
N GLU A 153 -29.77 12.81 -43.20
CA GLU A 153 -30.62 13.52 -44.16
C GLU A 153 -29.90 14.73 -44.76
N VAL A 154 -29.27 15.56 -43.91
CA VAL A 154 -28.47 16.72 -44.36
C VAL A 154 -27.29 16.27 -45.22
N HIS A 155 -26.59 15.19 -44.85
CA HIS A 155 -25.50 14.64 -45.67
C HIS A 155 -26.00 14.12 -47.04
N GLY A 156 -27.20 13.53 -47.10
CA GLY A 156 -27.87 13.19 -48.35
C GLY A 156 -28.10 14.41 -49.22
N MET A 157 -28.64 15.49 -48.66
CA MET A 157 -28.87 16.75 -49.37
C MET A 157 -27.56 17.39 -49.85
N VAL A 158 -26.47 17.28 -49.09
CA VAL A 158 -25.13 17.74 -49.52
C VAL A 158 -24.69 17.07 -50.82
N LYS A 159 -24.90 15.75 -50.93
CA LYS A 159 -24.56 14.99 -52.15
C LYS A 159 -25.47 15.33 -53.32
N GLU A 160 -26.78 15.47 -53.07
CA GLU A 160 -27.76 15.82 -54.10
C GLU A 160 -27.53 17.22 -54.72
N ASN A 161 -27.08 18.17 -53.89
CA ASN A 161 -26.81 19.55 -54.32
C ASN A 161 -25.35 19.79 -54.77
N GLY A 162 -24.51 18.74 -54.80
CA GLY A 162 -23.09 18.87 -55.20
C GLY A 162 -22.27 19.78 -54.29
N LEU A 163 -22.62 19.87 -53.01
CA LEU A 163 -21.93 20.68 -52.00
C LEU A 163 -20.74 19.94 -51.35
N ASP A 164 -20.55 18.66 -51.70
CA ASP A 164 -19.61 17.77 -51.06
C ASP A 164 -18.15 18.12 -51.39
N GLU A 165 -17.84 18.82 -52.48
CA GLU A 165 -16.45 19.26 -52.78
C GLU A 165 -15.93 20.33 -51.80
N ASN A 166 -16.81 21.00 -51.04
CA ASN A 166 -16.42 22.07 -50.14
C ASN A 166 -15.79 21.54 -48.85
N LEU A 167 -14.53 21.93 -48.57
CA LEU A 167 -13.79 21.49 -47.39
C LEU A 167 -14.47 21.87 -46.06
N PHE A 168 -15.13 23.03 -45.97
CA PHE A 168 -15.85 23.45 -44.75
C PHE A 168 -17.05 22.55 -44.47
N VAL A 169 -17.75 22.12 -45.53
CA VAL A 169 -18.86 21.16 -45.43
C VAL A 169 -18.34 19.79 -44.99
N ARG A 170 -17.25 19.30 -45.58
CA ARG A 170 -16.61 18.03 -45.17
C ARG A 170 -16.15 18.07 -43.71
N ASN A 171 -15.54 19.16 -43.26
CA ASN A 171 -15.14 19.35 -41.86
C ASN A 171 -16.33 19.31 -40.89
N ALA A 172 -17.43 20.00 -41.24
CA ALA A 172 -18.65 19.98 -40.44
C ALA A 172 -19.33 18.60 -40.40
N LEU A 173 -19.28 17.84 -41.51
CA LEU A 173 -19.77 16.46 -41.57
C LEU A 173 -18.93 15.53 -40.68
N VAL A 174 -17.59 15.62 -40.76
CA VAL A 174 -16.70 14.85 -39.90
C VAL A 174 -16.99 15.12 -38.42
N ASP A 175 -17.09 16.38 -37.99
CA ASP A 175 -17.42 16.73 -36.60
C ASP A 175 -18.81 16.21 -36.16
N MET A 176 -19.80 16.28 -37.05
CA MET A 176 -21.16 15.78 -36.79
C MET A 176 -21.17 14.26 -36.57
N TYR A 177 -20.60 13.49 -37.49
CA TYR A 177 -20.53 12.03 -37.37
C TYR A 177 -19.71 11.59 -36.15
N VAL A 178 -18.58 12.28 -35.90
CA VAL A 178 -17.75 12.08 -34.70
C VAL A 178 -18.57 12.23 -33.43
N LYS A 179 -19.32 13.34 -33.27
CA LYS A 179 -20.10 13.62 -32.05
C LYS A 179 -21.35 12.74 -31.90
N CYS A 180 -21.87 12.22 -33.02
CA CYS A 180 -22.92 11.21 -33.02
C CYS A 180 -22.40 9.78 -32.76
N GLY A 181 -21.09 9.59 -32.60
CA GLY A 181 -20.46 8.29 -32.31
C GLY A 181 -20.25 7.39 -33.52
N GLN A 182 -20.51 7.87 -34.74
CA GLN A 182 -20.32 7.10 -35.98
C GLN A 182 -18.92 7.35 -36.56
N MET A 183 -17.93 6.71 -35.94
CA MET A 183 -16.53 6.96 -36.28
C MET A 183 -16.11 6.42 -37.65
N GLU A 184 -16.74 5.33 -38.11
CA GLU A 184 -16.46 4.74 -39.42
C GLU A 184 -16.89 5.66 -40.56
N ASP A 185 -18.10 6.24 -40.49
CA ASP A 185 -18.60 7.22 -41.46
C ASP A 185 -17.75 8.49 -41.45
N ALA A 186 -17.40 8.99 -40.27
CA ALA A 186 -16.48 10.13 -40.15
C ALA A 186 -15.12 9.85 -40.79
N ARG A 187 -14.61 8.62 -40.63
CA ARG A 187 -13.33 8.20 -41.22
C ARG A 187 -13.42 8.06 -42.74
N ALA A 188 -14.52 7.54 -43.27
CA ALA A 188 -14.74 7.44 -44.71
C ALA A 188 -14.73 8.82 -45.38
N ILE A 189 -15.47 9.79 -44.82
CA ILE A 189 -15.48 11.18 -45.32
C ILE A 189 -14.10 11.81 -45.22
N PHE A 190 -13.37 11.56 -44.12
CA PHE A 190 -12.00 12.02 -43.96
C PHE A 190 -11.07 11.47 -45.05
N ASP A 191 -11.10 10.16 -45.31
CA ASP A 191 -10.22 9.53 -46.30
C ASP A 191 -10.56 9.98 -47.73
N GLU A 192 -11.85 10.23 -48.05
CA GLU A 192 -12.33 10.82 -49.30
C GLU A 192 -11.97 12.32 -49.47
N THR A 193 -11.50 12.98 -48.40
CA THR A 193 -11.13 14.39 -48.41
C THR A 193 -9.75 14.62 -49.05
N ASN A 194 -9.73 15.30 -50.19
CA ASN A 194 -8.50 15.77 -50.84
C ASN A 194 -8.09 17.13 -50.26
N GLY A 195 -6.79 17.32 -50.00
CA GLY A 195 -6.26 18.61 -49.51
C GLY A 195 -6.67 18.94 -48.06
N ARG A 196 -6.65 17.93 -47.18
CA ARG A 196 -7.06 18.03 -45.76
C ARG A 196 -6.26 19.13 -45.04
N ASP A 197 -6.99 20.04 -44.40
CA ASP A 197 -6.38 21.12 -43.61
C ASP A 197 -6.21 20.72 -42.14
N VAL A 198 -5.60 21.60 -41.35
CA VAL A 198 -5.38 21.36 -39.91
C VAL A 198 -6.70 21.11 -39.18
N VAL A 199 -7.81 21.72 -39.60
CA VAL A 199 -9.14 21.55 -39.00
C VAL A 199 -9.68 20.15 -39.25
N THR A 200 -9.52 19.64 -40.48
CA THR A 200 -9.89 18.27 -40.87
C THR A 200 -9.18 17.25 -39.97
N TRP A 201 -7.86 17.38 -39.85
CA TRP A 201 -7.02 16.50 -39.02
C TRP A 201 -7.34 16.62 -37.53
N THR A 202 -7.57 17.83 -37.02
CA THR A 202 -7.88 18.04 -35.59
C THR A 202 -9.25 17.46 -35.24
N SER A 203 -10.23 17.58 -36.13
CA SER A 203 -11.59 17.05 -35.92
C SER A 203 -11.58 15.53 -35.80
N ILE A 204 -10.85 14.82 -36.68
CA ILE A 204 -10.76 13.36 -36.62
C ILE A 204 -9.93 12.87 -35.42
N ILE A 205 -8.82 13.55 -35.08
CA ILE A 205 -7.99 13.23 -33.91
C ILE A 205 -8.82 13.37 -32.63
N ASN A 206 -9.53 14.49 -32.48
CA ASN A 206 -10.44 14.71 -31.35
C ASN A 206 -11.56 13.68 -31.32
N GLY A 207 -12.07 13.29 -32.50
CA GLY A 207 -13.11 12.29 -32.59
C GLY A 207 -12.69 10.92 -32.10
N TYR A 208 -11.47 10.47 -32.43
CA TYR A 208 -10.91 9.24 -31.87
C TYR A 208 -10.78 9.32 -30.35
N ILE A 209 -10.37 10.46 -29.79
CA ILE A 209 -10.23 10.66 -28.33
C ILE A 209 -11.60 10.62 -27.64
N VAL A 210 -12.57 11.40 -28.12
CA VAL A 210 -13.91 11.50 -27.53
C VAL A 210 -14.68 10.18 -27.59
N ASN A 211 -14.46 9.39 -28.65
CA ASN A 211 -15.07 8.06 -28.80
C ASN A 211 -14.26 6.93 -28.14
N GLY A 212 -13.23 7.25 -27.35
CA GLY A 212 -12.53 6.28 -26.48
C GLY A 212 -11.42 5.47 -27.14
N ASP A 213 -10.94 5.87 -28.32
CA ASP A 213 -9.78 5.28 -29.01
C ASP A 213 -8.62 6.28 -29.18
N PRO A 214 -7.95 6.68 -28.08
CA PRO A 214 -6.82 7.60 -28.14
C PRO A 214 -5.60 7.01 -28.89
N ARG A 215 -5.54 5.68 -29.11
CA ARG A 215 -4.40 5.06 -29.83
C ARG A 215 -4.43 5.43 -31.30
N SER A 216 -5.60 5.32 -31.91
CA SER A 216 -5.82 5.73 -33.29
C SER A 216 -5.56 7.24 -33.46
N ALA A 217 -5.96 8.06 -32.49
CA ALA A 217 -5.66 9.51 -32.49
C ALA A 217 -4.15 9.80 -32.59
N VAL A 218 -3.32 9.16 -31.77
CA VAL A 218 -1.85 9.36 -31.79
C VAL A 218 -1.23 8.84 -33.09
N SER A 219 -1.79 7.75 -33.65
CA SER A 219 -1.29 7.14 -34.91
C SER A 219 -1.51 8.01 -36.15
N LEU A 220 -2.43 8.98 -36.09
CA LEU A 220 -2.72 9.89 -37.20
C LEU A 220 -1.72 11.04 -37.32
N CYS A 221 -1.00 11.39 -36.24
CA CYS A 221 -0.07 12.52 -36.27
C CYS A 221 1.09 12.33 -37.28
N PRO A 222 1.72 11.16 -37.42
CA PRO A 222 2.70 10.92 -38.48
C PRO A 222 2.13 11.11 -39.89
N LEU A 223 0.87 10.70 -40.14
CA LEU A 223 0.22 10.86 -41.44
C LEU A 223 -0.03 12.34 -41.75
N MET A 224 -0.49 13.12 -40.78
CA MET A 224 -0.66 14.57 -40.89
C MET A 224 0.65 15.26 -41.29
N LEU A 225 1.77 14.87 -40.66
CA LEU A 225 3.10 15.42 -40.96
C LEU A 225 3.64 14.97 -42.33
N LEU A 226 3.35 13.72 -42.76
CA LEU A 226 3.72 13.21 -44.08
C LEU A 226 3.00 13.95 -45.22
N GLU A 227 1.75 14.38 -44.99
CA GLU A 227 1.01 15.24 -45.92
C GLU A 227 1.42 16.72 -45.82
N GLY A 228 2.44 17.05 -45.01
CA GLY A 228 2.98 18.40 -44.87
C GLY A 228 2.13 19.35 -44.03
N VAL A 229 1.10 18.84 -43.35
CA VAL A 229 0.22 19.63 -42.49
C VAL A 229 0.81 19.71 -41.09
N ARG A 230 1.00 20.93 -40.56
CA ARG A 230 1.60 21.13 -39.23
C ARG A 230 0.52 21.12 -38.13
N PRO A 231 0.68 20.35 -37.05
CA PRO A 231 -0.18 20.43 -35.87
C PRO A 231 -0.24 21.86 -35.32
N ASN A 232 -1.44 22.35 -34.98
CA ASN A 232 -1.59 23.60 -34.24
C ASN A 232 -1.68 23.33 -32.73
N ALA A 233 -1.81 24.39 -31.92
CA ALA A 233 -1.95 24.29 -30.47
C ALA A 233 -3.10 23.36 -30.04
N LEU A 234 -4.24 23.41 -30.73
CA LEU A 234 -5.40 22.58 -30.43
C LEU A 234 -5.14 21.09 -30.76
N THR A 235 -4.50 20.81 -31.90
CA THR A 235 -4.08 19.44 -32.27
C THR A 235 -3.11 18.88 -31.24
N LEU A 236 -2.11 19.67 -30.83
CA LEU A 236 -1.12 19.27 -29.83
C LEU A 236 -1.74 19.00 -28.46
N ALA A 237 -2.61 19.90 -27.97
CA ALA A 237 -3.29 19.70 -26.68
C ALA A 237 -4.09 18.39 -26.67
N SER A 238 -4.74 18.06 -27.79
CA SER A 238 -5.53 16.85 -27.95
C SER A 238 -4.65 15.60 -28.02
N LEU A 239 -3.54 15.64 -28.77
CA LEU A 239 -2.56 14.55 -28.79
C LEU A 239 -1.89 14.34 -27.42
N LEU A 240 -1.64 15.41 -26.67
CA LEU A 240 -1.12 15.35 -25.31
C LEU A 240 -2.14 14.72 -24.35
N SER A 241 -3.42 15.07 -24.44
CA SER A 241 -4.51 14.41 -23.70
C SER A 241 -4.56 12.91 -24.03
N ALA A 242 -4.49 12.54 -25.31
CA ALA A 242 -4.46 11.14 -25.73
C ALA A 242 -3.23 10.40 -25.15
N CYS A 243 -2.06 11.05 -25.13
CA CYS A 243 -0.86 10.50 -24.50
C CYS A 243 -1.01 10.37 -22.98
N ALA A 244 -1.73 11.29 -22.34
CA ALA A 244 -2.01 11.27 -20.91
C ALA A 244 -2.87 10.06 -20.55
N ASP A 245 -3.97 9.84 -21.29
CA ASP A 245 -4.90 8.73 -21.06
C ASP A 245 -4.26 7.36 -21.35
N LEU A 246 -3.36 7.29 -22.33
CA LEU A 246 -2.59 6.08 -22.66
C LEU A 246 -1.31 5.90 -21.83
N LYS A 247 -0.91 6.90 -21.04
CA LYS A 247 0.38 6.96 -20.34
C LYS A 247 1.59 6.83 -21.29
N TYR A 248 1.47 7.33 -22.52
CA TYR A 248 2.50 7.28 -23.57
C TYR A 248 3.55 8.39 -23.38
N LEU A 249 4.37 8.24 -22.34
CA LEU A 249 5.34 9.26 -21.94
C LEU A 249 6.38 9.60 -23.04
N LYS A 250 6.82 8.61 -23.82
CA LYS A 250 7.83 8.84 -24.88
C LYS A 250 7.27 9.78 -25.96
N GLN A 251 6.08 9.48 -26.45
CA GLN A 251 5.38 10.28 -27.45
C GLN A 251 5.01 11.66 -26.89
N GLY A 252 4.53 11.74 -25.65
CA GLY A 252 4.28 13.01 -24.96
C GLY A 252 5.52 13.90 -24.86
N LYS A 253 6.70 13.34 -24.55
CA LYS A 253 7.98 14.08 -24.56
C LYS A 253 8.38 14.53 -25.97
N SER A 254 8.14 13.71 -26.99
CA SER A 254 8.37 14.10 -28.39
C SER A 254 7.47 15.26 -28.82
N PHE A 255 6.19 15.25 -28.43
CA PHE A 255 5.28 16.36 -28.70
C PHE A 255 5.64 17.63 -27.92
N HIS A 256 6.09 17.51 -26.68
CA HIS A 256 6.62 18.66 -25.93
C HIS A 256 7.85 19.27 -26.61
N GLY A 257 8.83 18.44 -27.02
CA GLY A 257 9.99 18.91 -27.77
C GLY A 257 9.62 19.56 -29.11
N TRP A 258 8.59 19.03 -29.79
CA TRP A 258 8.06 19.63 -31.01
C TRP A 258 7.37 20.97 -30.74
N ALA A 259 6.60 21.09 -29.66
CA ALA A 259 5.94 22.34 -29.25
C ALA A 259 6.97 23.44 -28.99
N MET A 260 8.04 23.13 -28.24
CA MET A 260 9.15 24.06 -27.97
C MET A 260 9.87 24.50 -29.25
N LYS A 261 10.05 23.59 -30.22
CA LYS A 261 10.71 23.92 -31.49
C LYS A 261 9.88 24.86 -32.38
N ASN A 262 8.56 24.91 -32.17
CA ASN A 262 7.63 25.71 -32.96
C ASN A 262 7.02 26.88 -32.17
N ASP A 263 7.58 27.22 -31.00
CA ASP A 263 7.11 28.30 -30.11
C ASP A 263 5.64 28.17 -29.68
N LEU A 264 5.14 26.92 -29.58
CA LEU A 264 3.76 26.61 -29.17
C LEU A 264 3.66 26.19 -27.70
N ASP A 265 4.79 26.08 -26.99
CA ASP A 265 4.85 25.67 -25.58
C ASP A 265 4.31 26.72 -24.60
N SER A 266 4.09 27.96 -25.06
CA SER A 266 3.48 29.06 -24.31
C SER A 266 1.97 29.23 -24.54
N ASP A 267 1.36 28.41 -25.43
CA ASP A 267 -0.08 28.42 -25.63
C ASP A 267 -0.79 27.73 -24.45
N VAL A 268 -1.77 28.39 -23.85
CA VAL A 268 -2.48 27.92 -22.64
C VAL A 268 -3.07 26.52 -22.81
N ASN A 269 -3.52 26.14 -24.01
CA ASN A 269 -4.07 24.81 -24.25
C ASN A 269 -2.97 23.73 -24.27
N VAL A 270 -1.82 24.05 -24.86
CA VAL A 270 -0.65 23.16 -24.89
C VAL A 270 -0.06 23.03 -23.50
N GLU A 271 0.09 24.15 -22.77
CA GLU A 271 0.52 24.17 -21.36
C GLU A 271 -0.38 23.29 -20.48
N THR A 272 -1.71 23.45 -20.59
CA THR A 272 -2.69 22.64 -19.84
C THR A 272 -2.56 21.16 -20.19
N GLY A 273 -2.45 20.83 -21.48
CA GLY A 273 -2.26 19.45 -21.95
C GLY A 273 -0.93 18.83 -21.50
N LEU A 274 0.15 19.61 -21.43
CA LEU A 274 1.46 19.16 -20.92
C LEU A 274 1.41 18.90 -19.41
N VAL A 275 0.76 19.77 -18.64
CA VAL A 275 0.54 19.60 -17.20
C VAL A 275 -0.22 18.30 -16.92
N ASP A 276 -1.34 18.06 -17.62
CA ASP A 276 -2.16 16.85 -17.50
C ASP A 276 -1.37 15.59 -17.91
N MET A 277 -0.69 15.63 -19.07
CA MET A 277 0.10 14.50 -19.58
C MET A 277 1.21 14.09 -18.63
N TYR A 278 2.00 15.04 -18.11
CA TYR A 278 3.04 14.72 -17.14
C TYR A 278 2.48 14.26 -15.80
N ALA A 279 1.35 14.81 -15.35
CA ALA A 279 0.72 14.39 -14.11
C ALA A 279 0.17 12.96 -14.21
N LYS A 280 -0.60 12.62 -15.24
CA LYS A 280 -1.11 11.26 -15.47
C LYS A 280 -0.02 10.21 -15.75
N CYS A 281 1.13 10.65 -16.26
CA CYS A 281 2.34 9.82 -16.41
C CYS A 281 3.20 9.74 -15.13
N VAL A 282 2.71 10.20 -13.97
CA VAL A 282 3.38 10.12 -12.65
C VAL A 282 4.71 10.91 -12.59
N LEU A 283 4.90 11.90 -13.47
CA LEU A 283 6.08 12.80 -13.49
C LEU A 283 5.72 14.20 -13.01
N LEU A 284 5.25 14.28 -11.78
CA LEU A 284 4.73 15.50 -11.18
C LEU A 284 5.74 16.65 -11.12
N ALA A 285 7.03 16.37 -10.95
CA ALA A 285 8.07 17.40 -10.98
C ALA A 285 8.14 18.14 -12.32
N TYR A 286 7.92 17.45 -13.44
CA TYR A 286 7.85 18.07 -14.76
C TYR A 286 6.54 18.83 -14.94
N SER A 287 5.42 18.27 -14.46
CA SER A 287 4.12 18.96 -14.45
C SER A 287 4.20 20.29 -13.70
N PHE A 288 4.81 20.33 -12.50
CA PHE A 288 5.05 21.56 -11.75
C PHE A 288 6.01 22.55 -12.43
N ARG A 289 7.04 22.06 -13.14
CA ARG A 289 7.94 22.93 -13.91
C ARG A 289 7.24 23.60 -15.07
N VAL A 290 6.39 22.86 -15.79
CA VAL A 290 5.55 23.43 -16.85
C VAL A 290 4.58 24.43 -16.22
N PHE A 291 3.84 24.02 -15.18
CA PHE A 291 2.89 24.88 -14.45
C PHE A 291 3.51 26.19 -13.95
N ASN A 292 4.70 26.17 -13.36
CA ASN A 292 5.37 27.38 -12.87
C ASN A 292 5.86 28.33 -13.97
N ARG A 293 5.97 27.84 -15.21
CA ARG A 293 6.27 28.65 -16.39
C ARG A 293 5.02 29.20 -17.07
N THR A 294 3.84 28.63 -16.77
CA THR A 294 2.58 29.02 -17.41
C THR A 294 2.18 30.46 -17.09
N SER A 295 1.46 31.06 -18.03
CA SER A 295 0.71 32.29 -17.76
C SER A 295 -0.43 31.96 -16.79
N LYS A 296 -0.20 32.17 -15.47
CA LYS A 296 -1.15 31.88 -14.37
C LYS A 296 -2.50 32.64 -14.44
N MET A 297 -2.84 33.25 -15.58
CA MET A 297 -4.03 34.09 -15.80
C MET A 297 -5.32 33.29 -16.07
N GLY A 298 -5.22 32.00 -16.46
CA GLY A 298 -6.38 31.16 -16.79
C GLY A 298 -6.70 30.10 -15.73
N THR A 299 -7.98 29.75 -15.56
CA THR A 299 -8.41 28.70 -14.61
C THR A 299 -8.06 27.26 -15.06
N ALA A 300 -7.84 27.03 -16.35
CA ALA A 300 -7.64 25.68 -16.91
C ALA A 300 -6.31 25.01 -16.47
N PRO A 301 -5.15 25.68 -16.49
CA PRO A 301 -3.90 25.13 -15.94
C PRO A 301 -4.00 24.76 -14.45
N TRP A 302 -4.70 25.59 -13.65
CA TRP A 302 -4.96 25.30 -12.24
C TRP A 302 -5.78 24.01 -12.07
N ASN A 303 -6.84 23.84 -12.85
CA ASN A 303 -7.66 22.62 -12.77
C ASN A 303 -6.87 21.37 -13.17
N ALA A 304 -5.99 21.46 -14.17
CA ALA A 304 -5.13 20.36 -14.60
C ALA A 304 -4.11 19.96 -13.52
N ILE A 305 -3.39 20.92 -12.91
CA ILE A 305 -2.42 20.60 -11.85
C ILE A 305 -3.11 20.09 -10.59
N LEU A 306 -4.28 20.63 -10.23
CA LEU A 306 -5.06 20.15 -9.09
C LEU A 306 -5.51 18.70 -9.30
N SER A 307 -6.12 18.41 -10.45
CA SER A 307 -6.55 17.05 -10.81
C SER A 307 -5.35 16.09 -10.82
N GLY A 308 -4.26 16.51 -11.45
CA GLY A 308 -3.00 15.77 -11.48
C GLY A 308 -2.43 15.45 -10.09
N CYS A 309 -2.44 16.40 -9.16
CA CYS A 309 -2.03 16.15 -7.78
C CYS A 309 -2.98 15.16 -7.08
N THR A 310 -4.30 15.28 -7.29
CA THR A 310 -5.26 14.36 -6.68
C THR A 310 -5.14 12.92 -7.17
N GLU A 311 -4.96 12.72 -8.48
CA GLU A 311 -4.80 11.39 -9.09
C GLU A 311 -3.52 10.69 -8.63
N ASN A 312 -2.46 11.46 -8.32
CA ASN A 312 -1.21 10.94 -7.77
C ASN A 312 -1.21 10.81 -6.23
N GLY A 313 -2.36 10.98 -5.55
CA GLY A 313 -2.49 10.82 -4.10
C GLY A 313 -1.96 12.00 -3.26
N LEU A 314 -1.58 13.11 -3.89
CA LEU A 314 -0.99 14.29 -3.25
C LEU A 314 -2.05 15.32 -2.87
N GLY A 315 -2.96 14.91 -2.00
CA GLY A 315 -4.10 15.74 -1.60
C GLY A 315 -3.70 17.01 -0.85
N ARG A 316 -2.61 17.00 -0.07
CA ARG A 316 -2.16 18.18 0.68
C ARG A 316 -1.64 19.28 -0.23
N GLU A 317 -0.85 18.89 -1.22
CA GLU A 317 -0.28 19.76 -2.25
C GLU A 317 -1.39 20.40 -3.08
N ALA A 318 -2.40 19.62 -3.49
CA ALA A 318 -3.57 20.14 -4.19
C ALA A 318 -4.31 21.22 -3.37
N ILE A 319 -4.49 21.00 -2.06
CA ILE A 319 -5.12 22.00 -1.16
C ILE A 319 -4.25 23.25 -1.01
N MET A 320 -2.92 23.11 -0.97
CA MET A 320 -2.00 24.26 -0.94
C MET A 320 -2.07 25.08 -2.23
N LEU A 321 -2.07 24.42 -3.39
CA LEU A 321 -2.22 25.08 -4.69
C LEU A 321 -3.57 25.80 -4.81
N PHE A 322 -4.65 25.22 -4.30
CA PHE A 322 -5.94 25.91 -4.25
C PHE A 322 -5.90 27.18 -3.39
N LYS A 323 -5.17 27.16 -2.26
CA LYS A 323 -4.96 28.36 -1.44
C LYS A 323 -4.14 29.40 -2.20
N GLU A 324 -3.12 28.99 -2.96
CA GLU A 324 -2.34 29.88 -3.84
C GLU A 324 -3.21 30.51 -4.93
N MET A 325 -4.03 29.71 -5.64
CA MET A 325 -4.98 30.18 -6.66
C MET A 325 -5.91 31.26 -6.11
N ARG A 326 -6.38 31.09 -4.88
CA ARG A 326 -7.25 32.08 -4.21
C ARG A 326 -6.54 33.38 -3.83
N LEU A 327 -5.22 33.36 -3.68
CA LEU A 327 -4.41 34.52 -3.36
C LEU A 327 -3.90 35.24 -4.62
N SER A 328 -3.90 34.58 -5.78
CA SER A 328 -3.54 35.20 -7.06
C SER A 328 -4.62 36.17 -7.55
N GLU A 329 -4.22 37.39 -7.90
CA GLU A 329 -5.13 38.38 -8.50
C GLU A 329 -5.59 37.94 -9.90
N GLY A 330 -6.90 38.02 -10.17
CA GLY A 330 -7.47 37.80 -11.50
C GLY A 330 -8.01 36.40 -11.80
N VAL A 331 -7.84 35.40 -10.91
CA VAL A 331 -8.32 34.02 -11.15
C VAL A 331 -9.29 33.58 -10.04
N ALA A 332 -10.58 33.52 -10.36
CA ALA A 332 -11.59 33.01 -9.46
C ALA A 332 -11.79 31.50 -9.65
N PRO A 333 -11.86 30.69 -8.57
CA PRO A 333 -12.26 29.29 -8.66
C PRO A 333 -13.64 29.16 -9.31
N ASN A 334 -13.74 28.26 -10.28
CA ASN A 334 -15.01 27.91 -10.91
C ASN A 334 -15.49 26.54 -10.41
N GLU A 335 -16.66 26.11 -10.88
CA GLU A 335 -17.23 24.83 -10.48
C GLU A 335 -16.30 23.64 -10.79
N ALA A 336 -15.63 23.67 -11.95
CA ALA A 336 -14.67 22.64 -12.33
C ALA A 336 -13.46 22.59 -11.38
N THR A 337 -12.95 23.74 -10.91
CA THR A 337 -11.90 23.81 -9.89
C THR A 337 -12.32 23.09 -8.60
N LEU A 338 -13.55 23.33 -8.14
CA LEU A 338 -14.07 22.74 -6.92
C LEU A 338 -14.27 21.22 -7.09
N LYS A 339 -14.78 20.78 -8.24
CA LYS A 339 -14.90 19.35 -8.60
C LYS A 339 -13.54 18.64 -8.59
N SER A 340 -12.51 19.23 -9.20
CA SER A 340 -11.13 18.70 -9.17
C SER A 340 -10.52 18.64 -7.77
N LEU A 341 -11.01 19.45 -6.83
CA LEU A 341 -10.45 19.53 -5.47
C LEU A 341 -11.15 18.60 -4.46
N LEU A 342 -12.41 18.21 -4.68
CA LEU A 342 -13.15 17.32 -3.79
C LEU A 342 -12.37 16.02 -3.46
N PRO A 343 -11.73 15.32 -4.43
CA PRO A 343 -10.91 14.15 -4.13
C PRO A 343 -9.72 14.45 -3.20
N ALA A 344 -9.13 15.65 -3.25
CA ALA A 344 -8.00 16.02 -2.39
C ALA A 344 -8.39 16.01 -0.90
N TYR A 345 -9.58 16.55 -0.59
CA TYR A 345 -10.13 16.54 0.75
C TYR A 345 -10.56 15.14 1.19
N ALA A 346 -11.06 14.32 0.26
CA ALA A 346 -11.38 12.92 0.52
C ALA A 346 -10.12 12.08 0.83
N ILE A 347 -8.99 12.31 0.16
CA ILE A 347 -7.72 11.62 0.39
C ILE A 347 -7.08 12.04 1.72
N THR A 348 -7.10 13.33 2.04
CA THR A 348 -6.46 13.84 3.26
C THR A 348 -7.24 13.52 4.54
N THR A 349 -8.56 13.32 4.43
CA THR A 349 -9.46 13.00 5.55
C THR A 349 -9.38 13.98 6.74
N ASP A 350 -8.94 15.22 6.52
CA ASP A 350 -8.78 16.26 7.56
C ASP A 350 -10.08 17.04 7.78
N LEU A 351 -10.86 16.64 8.79
CA LEU A 351 -12.16 17.22 9.12
C LEU A 351 -12.12 18.75 9.32
N ARG A 352 -11.02 19.31 9.82
CA ARG A 352 -10.89 20.78 10.04
C ARG A 352 -10.81 21.53 8.71
N GLN A 353 -10.10 20.96 7.74
CA GLN A 353 -10.01 21.58 6.42
C GLN A 353 -11.29 21.41 5.61
N VAL A 354 -11.96 20.26 5.75
CA VAL A 354 -13.27 19.98 5.12
C VAL A 354 -14.33 20.96 5.62
N THR A 355 -14.42 21.20 6.93
CA THR A 355 -15.38 22.17 7.50
C THR A 355 -15.09 23.60 7.03
N GLY A 356 -13.80 23.99 6.93
CA GLY A 356 -13.41 25.27 6.32
C GLY A 356 -13.80 25.38 4.84
N PHE A 357 -13.66 24.30 4.07
CA PHE A 357 -14.07 24.21 2.67
C PHE A 357 -15.60 24.26 2.50
N HIS A 358 -16.34 23.54 3.34
CA HIS A 358 -17.81 23.62 3.39
C HIS A 358 -18.27 25.07 3.64
N GLY A 359 -17.69 25.75 4.63
CA GLY A 359 -17.98 27.17 4.87
C GLY A 359 -17.60 28.10 3.70
N TYR A 360 -16.66 27.69 2.83
CA TYR A 360 -16.39 28.40 1.58
C TYR A 360 -17.48 28.14 0.52
N LEU A 361 -17.91 26.89 0.34
CA LEU A 361 -18.99 26.53 -0.60
C LEU A 361 -20.31 27.24 -0.29
N ILE A 362 -20.64 27.39 0.99
CA ILE A 362 -21.83 28.14 1.43
C ILE A 362 -21.71 29.62 1.04
N ARG A 363 -20.60 30.27 1.41
CA ARG A 363 -20.39 31.72 1.14
C ARG A 363 -20.30 32.07 -0.33
N SER A 364 -19.85 31.14 -1.16
CA SER A 364 -19.74 31.31 -2.61
C SER A 364 -21.00 30.92 -3.38
N GLY A 365 -22.01 30.34 -2.72
CA GLY A 365 -23.27 29.93 -3.34
C GLY A 365 -23.21 28.64 -4.16
N PHE A 366 -22.05 27.98 -4.23
CA PHE A 366 -21.86 26.76 -5.02
C PHE A 366 -22.55 25.52 -4.42
N LEU A 367 -22.90 25.54 -3.13
CA LEU A 367 -23.58 24.42 -2.46
C LEU A 367 -25.03 24.19 -2.97
N SER A 368 -25.62 25.19 -3.63
CA SER A 368 -26.96 25.06 -4.24
C SER A 368 -27.02 24.08 -5.43
N LYS A 369 -25.87 23.55 -5.87
CA LYS A 369 -25.76 22.61 -6.98
C LYS A 369 -25.58 21.16 -6.48
N SER A 370 -26.43 20.25 -6.96
CA SER A 370 -26.49 18.83 -6.56
C SER A 370 -25.11 18.14 -6.54
N ASP A 371 -24.31 18.27 -7.61
CA ASP A 371 -23.04 17.54 -7.75
C ASP A 371 -22.00 17.83 -6.64
N LEU A 372 -21.91 19.09 -6.20
CA LEU A 372 -20.94 19.49 -5.18
C LEU A 372 -21.40 19.08 -3.78
N ALA A 373 -22.71 19.06 -3.54
CA ALA A 373 -23.30 18.55 -2.29
C ALA A 373 -23.03 17.04 -2.15
N THR A 374 -23.21 16.27 -3.22
CA THR A 374 -22.88 14.83 -3.26
C THR A 374 -21.41 14.56 -2.93
N GLY A 375 -20.49 15.32 -3.54
CA GLY A 375 -19.07 15.18 -3.24
C GLY A 375 -18.68 15.58 -1.80
N LEU A 376 -19.33 16.60 -1.24
CA LEU A 376 -19.11 17.00 0.15
C LEU A 376 -19.56 15.93 1.14
N ILE A 377 -20.69 15.25 0.86
CA ILE A 377 -21.20 14.15 1.67
C ILE A 377 -20.26 12.94 1.61
N ASP A 378 -19.66 12.64 0.46
CA ASP A 378 -18.62 11.59 0.34
C ASP A 378 -17.39 11.92 1.21
N ILE A 379 -16.93 13.17 1.21
CA ILE A 379 -15.80 13.60 2.03
C ILE A 379 -16.12 13.46 3.52
N TYR A 380 -17.28 13.97 3.98
CA TYR A 380 -17.68 13.83 5.38
C TYR A 380 -17.83 12.36 5.79
N SER A 381 -18.37 11.53 4.90
CA SER A 381 -18.45 10.09 5.10
C SER A 381 -17.05 9.46 5.24
N LYS A 382 -16.08 9.80 4.39
CA LYS A 382 -14.69 9.30 4.50
C LYS A 382 -13.96 9.81 5.75
N CYS A 383 -14.28 11.01 6.22
CA CYS A 383 -13.77 11.56 7.48
C CYS A 383 -14.40 10.94 8.74
N GLY A 384 -15.42 10.06 8.61
CA GLY A 384 -16.16 9.49 9.74
C GLY A 384 -17.17 10.44 10.39
N ALA A 385 -17.39 11.62 9.81
CA ALA A 385 -18.32 12.64 10.29
C ALA A 385 -19.73 12.42 9.71
N LEU A 386 -20.33 11.27 10.05
CA LEU A 386 -21.61 10.81 9.48
C LEU A 386 -22.79 11.73 9.78
N GLU A 387 -22.79 12.38 10.94
CA GLU A 387 -23.85 13.33 11.33
C GLU A 387 -23.86 14.55 10.40
N GLN A 388 -22.69 15.13 10.13
CA GLN A 388 -22.53 16.27 9.22
C GLN A 388 -22.86 15.89 7.77
N ALA A 389 -22.48 14.67 7.35
CA ALA A 389 -22.88 14.10 6.06
C ALA A 389 -24.42 14.00 5.95
N HIS A 390 -25.08 13.51 7.01
CA HIS A 390 -26.53 13.32 7.04
C HIS A 390 -27.30 14.65 7.14
N MET A 391 -26.76 15.64 7.86
CA MET A 391 -27.30 17.01 7.86
C MET A 391 -27.25 17.61 6.46
N SER A 392 -26.11 17.53 5.77
CA SER A 392 -25.94 18.05 4.40
C SER A 392 -26.86 17.33 3.41
N PHE A 393 -27.09 16.03 3.60
CA PHE A 393 -28.07 15.27 2.81
C PHE A 393 -29.51 15.78 3.00
N ASN A 394 -29.87 16.18 4.22
CA ASN A 394 -31.19 16.71 4.52
C ASN A 394 -31.43 18.12 3.96
N GLU A 395 -30.38 18.91 3.75
CA GLU A 395 -30.45 20.23 3.12
C GLU A 395 -30.83 20.15 1.63
N VAL A 396 -30.53 19.03 0.95
CA VAL A 396 -30.91 18.83 -0.46
C VAL A 396 -32.42 18.54 -0.56
N PRO A 397 -33.19 19.28 -1.39
CA PRO A 397 -34.62 19.05 -1.60
C PRO A 397 -34.90 17.62 -2.07
N SER A 398 -35.95 16.98 -1.53
CA SER A 398 -36.26 15.57 -1.83
C SER A 398 -36.49 15.27 -3.32
N LYS A 399 -36.93 16.25 -4.10
CA LYS A 399 -37.13 16.12 -5.56
C LYS A 399 -35.84 16.16 -6.38
N GLU A 400 -34.75 16.67 -5.81
CA GLU A 400 -33.45 16.84 -6.46
C GLU A 400 -32.44 15.76 -6.03
N ARG A 401 -32.82 14.85 -5.12
CA ARG A 401 -31.96 13.76 -4.66
C ARG A 401 -31.88 12.68 -5.72
N ASP A 402 -30.80 12.71 -6.48
CA ASP A 402 -30.49 11.67 -7.45
C ASP A 402 -29.98 10.38 -6.80
N ILE A 403 -29.84 9.35 -7.63
CA ILE A 403 -29.37 8.03 -7.23
C ILE A 403 -27.93 8.03 -6.68
N ILE A 404 -27.09 8.95 -7.16
CA ILE A 404 -25.67 9.03 -6.78
C ILE A 404 -25.58 9.53 -5.33
N LEU A 405 -26.34 10.56 -5.00
CA LEU A 405 -26.44 11.12 -3.65
C LEU A 405 -26.91 10.08 -2.63
N TRP A 406 -27.95 9.32 -2.96
CA TRP A 406 -28.42 8.20 -2.11
C TRP A 406 -27.36 7.11 -1.95
N SER A 407 -26.67 6.75 -3.04
CA SER A 407 -25.61 5.73 -3.00
C SER A 407 -24.45 6.14 -2.07
N VAL A 408 -24.02 7.40 -2.14
CA VAL A 408 -22.89 7.92 -1.34
C VAL A 408 -23.19 7.89 0.15
N ILE A 409 -24.36 8.38 0.58
CA ILE A 409 -24.70 8.39 2.00
C ILE A 409 -24.85 6.96 2.56
N ILE A 410 -25.48 6.07 1.79
CA ILE A 410 -25.63 4.65 2.15
C ILE A 410 -24.25 3.96 2.26
N ALA A 411 -23.36 4.19 1.30
CA ALA A 411 -21.99 3.67 1.32
C ALA A 411 -21.19 4.22 2.51
N GLY A 412 -21.39 5.48 2.88
CA GLY A 412 -20.81 6.09 4.07
C GLY A 412 -21.19 5.32 5.34
N TYR A 413 -22.48 5.15 5.60
CA TYR A 413 -22.94 4.38 6.77
C TYR A 413 -22.48 2.91 6.73
N GLY A 414 -22.47 2.28 5.54
CA GLY A 414 -22.02 0.90 5.36
C GLY A 414 -20.52 0.68 5.64
N LYS A 415 -19.64 1.61 5.22
CA LYS A 415 -18.19 1.50 5.48
C LYS A 415 -17.82 1.65 6.95
N HIS A 416 -18.59 2.42 7.70
CA HIS A 416 -18.38 2.64 9.15
C HIS A 416 -19.09 1.60 10.03
N GLY A 417 -19.59 0.51 9.44
CA GLY A 417 -20.20 -0.60 10.19
C GLY A 417 -21.56 -0.28 10.80
N ASN A 418 -22.27 0.75 10.31
CA ASN A 418 -23.62 1.09 10.72
C ASN A 418 -24.65 0.63 9.66
N GLY A 419 -24.76 -0.69 9.50
CA GLY A 419 -25.63 -1.35 8.53
C GLY A 419 -27.11 -1.09 8.75
N GLU A 420 -27.57 -0.93 9.99
CA GLU A 420 -28.98 -0.61 10.30
C GLU A 420 -29.40 0.74 9.72
N ALA A 421 -28.58 1.78 9.90
CA ALA A 421 -28.83 3.09 9.33
C ALA A 421 -28.75 3.07 7.79
N ALA A 422 -27.80 2.31 7.22
CA ALA A 422 -27.69 2.12 5.78
C ALA A 422 -28.95 1.45 5.18
N LEU A 423 -29.48 0.41 5.84
CA LEU A 423 -30.75 -0.25 5.46
C LEU A 423 -31.96 0.68 5.61
N SER A 424 -32.01 1.48 6.68
CA SER A 424 -33.07 2.48 6.85
C SER A 424 -33.08 3.51 5.72
N LEU A 425 -31.91 4.02 5.34
CA LEU A 425 -31.75 4.95 4.22
C LEU A 425 -32.12 4.31 2.88
N PHE A 426 -31.72 3.06 2.64
CA PHE A 426 -32.12 2.30 1.45
C PHE A 426 -33.64 2.17 1.35
N ASN A 427 -34.31 1.82 2.45
CA ASN A 427 -35.76 1.72 2.47
C ASN A 427 -36.45 3.07 2.21
N GLN A 428 -35.86 4.18 2.68
CA GLN A 428 -36.35 5.53 2.39
C GLN A 428 -36.19 5.90 0.91
N MET A 429 -35.05 5.54 0.30
CA MET A 429 -34.79 5.71 -1.13
C MET A 429 -35.86 4.99 -1.97
N VAL A 430 -36.13 3.70 -1.70
CA VAL A 430 -37.14 2.92 -2.42
C VAL A 430 -38.54 3.54 -2.25
N ARG A 431 -38.90 3.98 -1.04
CA ARG A 431 -40.18 4.67 -0.78
C ARG A 431 -40.31 6.01 -1.50
N SER A 432 -39.20 6.68 -1.82
CA SER A 432 -39.19 7.94 -2.57
C SER A 432 -39.37 7.76 -4.07
N GLY A 433 -39.44 6.51 -4.57
CA GLY A 433 -39.60 6.19 -5.99
C GLY A 433 -38.30 6.23 -6.79
N VAL A 434 -37.15 6.35 -6.13
CA VAL A 434 -35.83 6.25 -6.79
C VAL A 434 -35.45 4.78 -6.86
N GLU A 435 -35.26 4.27 -8.08
CA GLU A 435 -34.86 2.88 -8.30
C GLU A 435 -33.40 2.67 -7.88
N PRO A 436 -33.11 1.68 -7.01
CA PRO A 436 -31.74 1.37 -6.64
C PRO A 436 -30.93 0.82 -7.82
N ASN A 437 -29.70 1.31 -7.96
CA ASN A 437 -28.74 0.76 -8.89
C ASN A 437 -27.85 -0.25 -8.19
N GLU A 438 -27.01 -0.87 -8.99
CA GLU A 438 -26.08 -1.90 -8.55
C GLU A 438 -25.10 -1.43 -7.45
N VAL A 439 -24.58 -0.21 -7.56
CA VAL A 439 -23.65 0.38 -6.59
C VAL A 439 -24.34 0.57 -5.24
N THR A 440 -25.63 0.94 -5.25
CA THR A 440 -26.45 1.04 -4.05
C THR A 440 -26.58 -0.32 -3.36
N PHE A 441 -26.94 -1.37 -4.10
CA PHE A 441 -27.06 -2.73 -3.55
C PHE A 441 -25.74 -3.23 -2.96
N THR A 442 -24.62 -3.06 -3.68
CA THR A 442 -23.29 -3.43 -3.18
C THR A 442 -22.96 -2.71 -1.87
N SER A 443 -23.26 -1.42 -1.78
CA SER A 443 -22.96 -0.58 -0.60
C SER A 443 -23.74 -1.00 0.64
N VAL A 444 -25.05 -1.32 0.49
CA VAL A 444 -25.88 -1.81 1.59
C VAL A 444 -25.46 -3.22 2.00
N LEU A 445 -25.20 -4.12 1.05
CA LEU A 445 -24.76 -5.49 1.33
C LEU A 445 -23.41 -5.52 2.06
N HIS A 446 -22.48 -4.65 1.66
CA HIS A 446 -21.21 -4.46 2.37
C HIS A 446 -21.44 -3.97 3.81
N GLY A 447 -22.35 -3.00 4.01
CA GLY A 447 -22.75 -2.55 5.34
C GLY A 447 -23.35 -3.68 6.19
N CYS A 448 -24.19 -4.54 5.59
CA CYS A 448 -24.75 -5.71 6.27
C CYS A 448 -23.65 -6.71 6.68
N SER A 449 -22.65 -6.94 5.82
CA SER A 449 -21.49 -7.80 6.12
C SER A 449 -20.74 -7.33 7.36
N HIS A 450 -20.41 -6.04 7.43
CA HIS A 450 -19.66 -5.47 8.53
C HIS A 450 -20.44 -5.34 9.84
N SER A 451 -21.78 -5.27 9.77
CA SER A 451 -22.66 -5.23 10.95
C SER A 451 -23.22 -6.59 11.37
N GLY A 452 -22.89 -7.67 10.65
CA GLY A 452 -23.38 -9.02 10.95
C GLY A 452 -24.88 -9.23 10.74
N LEU A 453 -25.53 -8.40 9.90
CA LEU A 453 -26.96 -8.48 9.59
C LEU A 453 -27.23 -9.54 8.51
N VAL A 454 -27.06 -10.80 8.87
CA VAL A 454 -27.06 -11.93 7.93
C VAL A 454 -28.43 -12.14 7.28
N ASP A 455 -29.50 -12.11 8.07
CA ASP A 455 -30.86 -12.36 7.57
C ASP A 455 -31.36 -11.22 6.68
N GLU A 456 -31.12 -9.97 7.09
CA GLU A 456 -31.44 -8.78 6.33
C GLU A 456 -30.63 -8.72 5.03
N GLY A 457 -29.32 -9.01 5.07
CA GLY A 457 -28.46 -9.05 3.89
C GLY A 457 -28.88 -10.09 2.86
N LEU A 458 -29.24 -11.31 3.31
CA LEU A 458 -29.78 -12.36 2.44
C LEU A 458 -31.17 -12.00 1.89
N SER A 459 -32.02 -11.33 2.67
CA SER A 459 -33.32 -10.84 2.21
C SER A 459 -33.16 -9.76 1.13
N LEU A 460 -32.19 -8.85 1.29
CA LEU A 460 -31.89 -7.80 0.35
C LEU A 460 -31.34 -8.36 -0.97
N PHE A 461 -30.48 -9.37 -0.90
CA PHE A 461 -29.98 -10.07 -2.09
C PHE A 461 -31.12 -10.75 -2.87
N ARG A 462 -32.08 -11.37 -2.18
CA ARG A 462 -33.28 -11.93 -2.83
C ARG A 462 -34.16 -10.86 -3.46
N PHE A 463 -34.36 -9.74 -2.77
CA PHE A 463 -35.11 -8.59 -3.27
C PHE A 463 -34.48 -8.01 -4.55
N MET A 464 -33.15 -7.89 -4.59
CA MET A 464 -32.41 -7.47 -5.77
C MET A 464 -32.66 -8.38 -6.99
N VAL A 465 -32.61 -9.70 -6.80
CA VAL A 465 -32.73 -10.69 -7.89
C VAL A 465 -34.18 -10.88 -8.34
N LYS A 466 -35.11 -10.99 -7.40
CA LYS A 466 -36.50 -11.35 -7.72
C LYS A 466 -37.36 -10.14 -8.09
N ASP A 467 -37.23 -9.04 -7.34
CA ASP A 467 -38.17 -7.93 -7.44
C ASP A 467 -37.64 -6.83 -8.37
N HIS A 468 -36.34 -6.55 -8.34
CA HIS A 468 -35.69 -5.56 -9.23
C HIS A 468 -35.05 -6.15 -10.50
N LYS A 469 -34.99 -7.49 -10.63
CA LYS A 469 -34.39 -8.20 -11.79
C LYS A 469 -32.97 -7.71 -12.13
N VAL A 470 -32.21 -7.29 -11.13
CA VAL A 470 -30.81 -6.89 -11.31
C VAL A 470 -29.96 -8.15 -11.26
N ASP A 471 -29.24 -8.43 -12.34
CA ASP A 471 -28.36 -9.59 -12.42
C ASP A 471 -27.19 -9.44 -11.42
N PRO A 472 -27.01 -10.40 -10.49
CA PRO A 472 -25.91 -10.34 -9.54
C PRO A 472 -24.54 -10.36 -10.23
N ARG A 473 -23.75 -9.30 -10.06
CA ARG A 473 -22.33 -9.27 -10.46
C ARG A 473 -21.43 -9.92 -9.40
N PRO A 474 -20.18 -10.31 -9.72
CA PRO A 474 -19.27 -10.96 -8.78
C PRO A 474 -19.08 -10.22 -7.44
N TYR A 475 -19.08 -8.88 -7.44
CA TYR A 475 -18.97 -8.09 -6.20
C TYR A 475 -20.13 -8.31 -5.22
N HIS A 476 -21.36 -8.51 -5.72
CA HIS A 476 -22.49 -8.84 -4.85
C HIS A 476 -22.30 -10.19 -4.16
N TYR A 477 -21.79 -11.18 -4.89
CA TYR A 477 -21.44 -12.47 -4.31
C TYR A 477 -20.30 -12.34 -3.30
N THR A 478 -19.26 -11.55 -3.58
CA THR A 478 -18.17 -11.28 -2.62
C THR A 478 -18.72 -10.71 -1.30
N CYS A 479 -19.64 -9.75 -1.33
CA CYS A 479 -20.25 -9.20 -0.11
C CYS A 479 -21.06 -10.25 0.67
N ILE A 480 -21.81 -11.12 -0.02
CA ILE A 480 -22.56 -12.20 0.65
C ILE A 480 -21.63 -13.28 1.20
N ILE A 481 -20.55 -13.60 0.50
CA ILE A 481 -19.54 -14.59 0.93
C ILE A 481 -18.74 -14.06 2.12
N ASP A 482 -18.40 -12.77 2.14
CA ASP A 482 -17.80 -12.11 3.30
C ASP A 482 -18.78 -12.08 4.49
N LEU A 483 -20.07 -11.77 4.25
CA LEU A 483 -21.13 -11.80 5.27
C LEU A 483 -21.30 -13.20 5.87
N LEU A 484 -21.43 -14.24 5.03
CA LEU A 484 -21.54 -15.64 5.46
C LEU A 484 -20.25 -16.14 6.08
N GLY A 485 -19.10 -15.73 5.52
CA GLY A 485 -17.77 -16.08 5.97
C GLY A 485 -17.50 -15.60 7.38
N ARG A 486 -17.74 -14.31 7.67
CA ARG A 486 -17.63 -13.73 9.03
C ARG A 486 -18.62 -14.30 10.02
N ALA A 487 -19.79 -14.74 9.55
CA ALA A 487 -20.77 -15.44 10.35
C ALA A 487 -20.41 -16.92 10.61
N GLY A 488 -19.25 -17.41 10.12
CA GLY A 488 -18.81 -18.80 10.25
C GLY A 488 -19.56 -19.79 9.37
N ARG A 489 -20.45 -19.34 8.48
CA ARG A 489 -21.27 -20.16 7.56
C ARG A 489 -20.51 -20.47 6.26
N LEU A 490 -19.28 -20.98 6.39
CA LEU A 490 -18.34 -21.17 5.27
C LEU A 490 -18.83 -22.16 4.21
N GLU A 491 -19.60 -23.18 4.59
CA GLU A 491 -20.17 -24.13 3.61
C GLU A 491 -21.23 -23.46 2.74
N GLU A 492 -22.09 -22.64 3.33
CA GLU A 492 -23.09 -21.89 2.56
C GLU A 492 -22.42 -20.85 1.65
N ALA A 493 -21.30 -20.28 2.09
CA ALA A 493 -20.49 -19.40 1.28
C ALA A 493 -19.86 -20.15 0.08
N TYR A 494 -19.35 -21.38 0.30
CA TYR A 494 -18.80 -22.23 -0.76
C TYR A 494 -19.89 -22.74 -1.73
N ASP A 495 -21.05 -23.15 -1.22
CA ASP A 495 -22.21 -23.53 -2.04
C ASP A 495 -22.69 -22.37 -2.91
N LEU A 496 -22.65 -21.14 -2.40
CA LEU A 496 -22.98 -19.95 -3.18
C LEU A 496 -21.95 -19.71 -4.31
N ILE A 497 -20.66 -19.96 -4.06
CA ILE A 497 -19.60 -19.87 -5.09
C ILE A 497 -19.77 -20.93 -6.17
N THR A 498 -20.25 -22.12 -5.82
CA THR A 498 -20.45 -23.20 -6.82
C THR A 498 -21.74 -23.04 -7.62
N THR A 499 -22.74 -22.35 -7.07
CA THR A 499 -24.05 -22.13 -7.70
C THR A 499 -24.16 -20.79 -8.44
N MET A 500 -23.13 -19.94 -8.39
CA MET A 500 -23.15 -18.66 -9.10
C MET A 500 -23.16 -18.86 -10.64
N PRO A 501 -23.91 -18.03 -11.38
CA PRO A 501 -24.09 -18.19 -12.83
C PRO A 501 -22.87 -17.76 -13.67
N THR A 502 -21.92 -17.03 -13.07
CA THR A 502 -20.70 -16.52 -13.72
C THR A 502 -19.47 -17.20 -13.14
N ALA A 503 -18.31 -17.21 -13.81
CA ALA A 503 -17.09 -17.78 -13.22
C ALA A 503 -16.62 -16.96 -11.98
N PRO A 504 -16.27 -17.60 -10.85
CA PRO A 504 -15.81 -16.87 -9.67
C PRO A 504 -14.47 -16.17 -9.93
N ASN A 505 -14.36 -14.90 -9.52
CA ASN A 505 -13.14 -14.10 -9.69
C ASN A 505 -12.25 -14.17 -8.44
N HIS A 506 -11.07 -13.54 -8.49
CA HIS A 506 -10.12 -13.54 -7.37
C HIS A 506 -10.70 -12.91 -6.08
N THR A 507 -11.59 -11.92 -6.17
CA THR A 507 -12.18 -11.30 -4.98
C THR A 507 -13.10 -12.25 -4.21
N VAL A 508 -13.84 -13.10 -4.94
CA VAL A 508 -14.79 -14.08 -4.39
C VAL A 508 -14.03 -15.18 -3.63
N TRP A 509 -13.01 -15.76 -4.25
CA TRP A 509 -12.16 -16.77 -3.60
C TRP A 509 -11.29 -16.17 -2.49
N GLY A 510 -10.86 -14.91 -2.62
CA GLY A 510 -10.10 -14.19 -1.60
C GLY A 510 -10.92 -13.94 -0.32
N ALA A 511 -12.20 -13.57 -0.46
CA ALA A 511 -13.11 -13.41 0.67
C ALA A 511 -13.35 -14.75 1.41
N LEU A 512 -13.52 -15.85 0.66
CA LEU A 512 -13.63 -17.19 1.26
C LEU A 512 -12.31 -17.59 1.95
N LEU A 513 -11.15 -17.38 1.32
CA LEU A 513 -9.85 -17.69 1.91
C LEU A 513 -9.63 -16.91 3.21
N GLY A 514 -9.91 -15.60 3.22
CA GLY A 514 -9.83 -14.78 4.43
C GLY A 514 -10.74 -15.29 5.56
N ALA A 515 -11.97 -15.68 5.24
CA ALA A 515 -12.88 -16.28 6.22
C ALA A 515 -12.42 -17.68 6.69
N CYS A 516 -11.83 -18.48 5.80
CA CYS A 516 -11.23 -19.77 6.14
C CYS A 516 -10.00 -19.63 7.04
N VAL A 517 -9.21 -18.56 6.90
CA VAL A 517 -8.10 -18.23 7.81
C VAL A 517 -8.63 -17.87 9.20
N VAL A 518 -9.64 -16.99 9.27
CA VAL A 518 -10.24 -16.55 10.55
C VAL A 518 -10.94 -17.70 11.30
N HIS A 519 -11.54 -18.65 10.60
CA HIS A 519 -12.24 -19.79 11.18
C HIS A 519 -11.47 -21.13 11.09
N GLU A 520 -10.16 -21.06 10.80
CA GLU A 520 -9.22 -22.19 10.78
C GLU A 520 -9.63 -23.40 9.91
N LYS A 521 -10.34 -23.15 8.79
CA LYS A 521 -10.89 -24.19 7.91
C LYS A 521 -9.98 -24.47 6.71
N VAL A 522 -8.94 -25.26 6.96
CA VAL A 522 -7.80 -25.50 6.04
C VAL A 522 -8.24 -26.06 4.68
N GLU A 523 -9.13 -27.05 4.65
CA GLU A 523 -9.57 -27.71 3.41
C GLU A 523 -10.25 -26.75 2.41
N LEU A 524 -11.14 -25.87 2.89
CA LEU A 524 -11.78 -24.86 2.05
C LEU A 524 -10.82 -23.73 1.68
N GLY A 525 -9.85 -23.41 2.56
CA GLY A 525 -8.77 -22.46 2.27
C GLY A 525 -7.84 -22.94 1.15
N GLU A 526 -7.43 -24.21 1.14
CA GLU A 526 -6.63 -24.81 0.07
C GLU A 526 -7.35 -24.80 -1.28
N VAL A 527 -8.66 -25.11 -1.28
CA VAL A 527 -9.50 -25.03 -2.49
C VAL A 527 -9.57 -23.59 -3.00
N ALA A 528 -9.87 -22.63 -2.12
CA ALA A 528 -9.93 -21.22 -2.49
C ALA A 528 -8.59 -20.72 -3.05
N ALA A 529 -7.49 -21.12 -2.44
CA ALA A 529 -6.17 -20.70 -2.87
C ALA A 529 -5.71 -21.36 -4.17
N LYS A 530 -6.06 -22.63 -4.42
CA LYS A 530 -5.79 -23.26 -5.73
C LYS A 530 -6.43 -22.46 -6.87
N TRP A 531 -7.69 -22.07 -6.72
CA TRP A 531 -8.37 -21.24 -7.73
C TRP A 531 -7.76 -19.83 -7.81
N LEU A 532 -7.33 -19.24 -6.69
CA LEU A 532 -6.61 -17.96 -6.71
C LEU A 532 -5.28 -18.02 -7.46
N PHE A 533 -4.52 -19.12 -7.36
CA PHE A 533 -3.28 -19.30 -8.11
C PHE A 533 -3.48 -19.49 -9.60
N GLU A 534 -4.60 -20.10 -10.01
CA GLU A 534 -4.97 -20.20 -11.42
C GLU A 534 -5.45 -18.86 -12.00
N LEU A 535 -6.10 -18.02 -11.18
CA LEU A 535 -6.68 -16.74 -11.58
C LEU A 535 -5.68 -15.55 -11.53
N GLU A 536 -4.83 -15.48 -10.51
CA GLU A 536 -3.81 -14.42 -10.32
C GLU A 536 -2.49 -14.99 -9.75
N PRO A 537 -1.63 -15.59 -10.61
CA PRO A 537 -0.38 -16.23 -10.17
C PRO A 537 0.63 -15.28 -9.50
N GLU A 538 0.52 -13.97 -9.75
CA GLU A 538 1.46 -12.93 -9.34
C GLU A 538 1.09 -12.21 -8.04
N ASN A 539 -0.12 -12.43 -7.49
CA ASN A 539 -0.62 -11.71 -6.33
C ASN A 539 -0.02 -12.27 -5.01
N THR A 540 0.97 -11.57 -4.47
CA THR A 540 1.75 -12.00 -3.29
C THR A 540 0.95 -12.05 -1.99
N ALA A 541 -0.18 -11.35 -1.89
CA ALA A 541 -1.03 -11.38 -0.70
C ALA A 541 -1.66 -12.78 -0.48
N PHE A 542 -2.03 -13.48 -1.54
CA PHE A 542 -2.58 -14.84 -1.47
C PHE A 542 -1.49 -15.89 -1.20
N VAL A 543 -0.26 -15.65 -1.67
CA VAL A 543 0.93 -16.45 -1.31
C VAL A 543 1.25 -16.29 0.18
N ILE A 544 1.15 -15.08 0.74
CA ILE A 544 1.39 -14.83 2.18
C ILE A 544 0.31 -15.50 3.04
N LEU A 545 -0.97 -15.39 2.68
CA LEU A 545 -2.07 -16.06 3.38
C LEU A 545 -1.98 -17.59 3.28
N LEU A 546 -1.50 -18.13 2.15
CA LEU A 546 -1.21 -19.56 2.03
C LEU A 546 0.10 -19.97 2.73
N TRP A 547 1.09 -19.07 2.80
CA TRP A 547 2.37 -19.29 3.48
C TRP A 547 2.20 -19.33 5.01
N GLU A 548 1.28 -18.53 5.57
CA GLU A 548 0.79 -18.64 6.96
C GLU A 548 0.12 -20.00 7.21
N MET A 549 -0.55 -20.59 6.20
CA MET A 549 -1.16 -21.92 6.31
C MET A 549 -0.20 -23.10 6.02
N ALA A 550 0.95 -22.90 5.34
CA ALA A 550 1.67 -24.00 4.68
C ALA A 550 3.19 -24.19 4.96
N THR A 551 3.85 -23.52 5.92
CA THR A 551 5.32 -23.69 6.06
C THR A 551 5.89 -24.11 7.43
N LYS A 552 6.40 -25.36 7.47
CA LYS A 552 7.75 -25.69 7.98
C LYS A 552 8.45 -26.66 7.02
N PRO A 553 9.62 -26.28 6.45
CA PRO A 553 10.88 -26.98 6.78
C PRO A 553 12.10 -26.03 6.96
N LEU A 554 13.14 -26.55 7.61
CA LEU A 554 14.37 -25.87 8.05
C LEU A 554 15.24 -25.35 6.88
N ASN A 555 15.05 -24.08 6.53
CA ASN A 555 16.11 -23.22 6.00
C ASN A 555 16.93 -22.63 7.17
N ASN A 556 18.03 -21.90 6.92
CA ASN A 556 18.82 -21.23 7.98
C ASN A 556 17.97 -20.17 8.68
N ILE A 557 17.17 -20.60 9.65
CA ILE A 557 16.34 -19.72 10.46
C ILE A 557 17.22 -19.30 11.62
N TRP A 558 17.54 -18.01 11.67
CA TRP A 558 17.97 -17.36 12.89
C TRP A 558 16.74 -17.21 13.76
N ILE A 559 16.72 -17.88 14.91
CA ILE A 559 15.65 -17.74 15.88
C ILE A 559 16.06 -16.80 16.99
N ARG A 560 15.08 -16.07 17.52
CA ARG A 560 15.28 -15.31 18.75
C ARG A 560 15.51 -16.27 19.91
N ARG A 561 16.45 -15.92 20.78
CA ARG A 561 16.91 -16.70 21.94
C ARG A 561 15.74 -17.05 22.87
N GLN A 562 15.57 -18.32 23.21
CA GLN A 562 14.45 -18.81 24.03
C GLN A 562 14.82 -19.11 25.50
N GLN A 563 16.10 -19.01 25.86
CA GLN A 563 16.58 -19.34 27.21
C GLN A 563 16.26 -18.21 28.21
N CYS A 564 15.66 -18.58 29.35
CA CYS A 564 15.31 -17.61 30.37
C CYS A 564 16.53 -17.10 31.15
N PRO A 565 16.66 -15.77 31.36
CA PRO A 565 17.73 -15.15 32.16
C PRO A 565 17.87 -15.67 33.59
N CYS A 566 16.85 -16.34 34.15
CA CYS A 566 16.93 -16.91 35.49
C CYS A 566 17.76 -18.21 35.58
N GLY A 567 18.25 -18.74 34.45
CA GLY A 567 19.09 -19.95 34.40
C GLY A 567 18.35 -21.28 34.61
N ASP A 568 17.02 -21.27 34.74
CA ASP A 568 16.20 -22.46 34.96
C ASP A 568 15.60 -22.95 33.65
N TRP A 569 15.94 -24.19 33.26
CA TRP A 569 15.46 -24.84 32.04
C TRP A 569 13.93 -25.03 32.01
N LYS A 570 13.25 -24.96 33.16
CA LYS A 570 11.79 -25.03 33.25
C LYS A 570 11.09 -23.71 32.90
N CYS A 571 11.84 -22.62 32.72
CA CYS A 571 11.30 -21.30 32.41
C CYS A 571 11.42 -21.01 30.91
N TYR A 572 10.30 -20.82 30.22
CA TYR A 572 10.23 -20.59 28.77
C TYR A 572 9.76 -19.16 28.46
N ILE A 573 10.40 -18.50 27.49
CA ILE A 573 10.03 -17.14 27.06
C ILE A 573 9.23 -17.22 25.75
N LYS A 574 7.96 -16.77 25.79
CA LYS A 574 7.12 -16.48 24.62
C LYS A 574 7.28 -14.99 24.28
N TYR A 575 7.66 -14.65 23.05
CA TYR A 575 7.85 -13.25 22.64
C TYR A 575 6.51 -12.62 22.23
N GLU A 576 6.18 -11.44 22.77
CA GLU A 576 5.07 -10.63 22.27
C GLU A 576 5.42 -10.09 20.87
N GLY A 577 4.78 -10.68 19.87
CA GLY A 577 5.06 -10.50 18.45
C GLY A 577 4.51 -11.65 17.60
N ASP A 578 4.27 -12.82 18.22
CA ASP A 578 3.57 -13.96 17.61
C ASP A 578 2.06 -13.99 17.92
N ASP A 579 1.51 -12.98 18.60
CA ASP A 579 0.09 -12.89 18.92
C ASP A 579 -0.56 -11.78 18.08
N GLN A 580 -0.79 -12.06 16.79
CA GLN A 580 -1.97 -11.57 16.07
C GLN A 580 -2.88 -12.75 15.73
N THR A 581 -3.31 -13.50 16.75
CA THR A 581 -4.61 -14.17 16.77
C THR A 581 -4.98 -14.44 18.23
N ASN A 582 -6.26 -14.24 18.53
CA ASN A 582 -6.96 -14.58 19.77
C ASN A 582 -6.83 -13.61 20.96
N GLY A 583 -7.66 -12.57 20.91
CA GLY A 583 -8.29 -11.97 22.10
C GLY A 583 -9.76 -12.37 22.16
N GLY A 584 -10.16 -13.10 23.21
CA GLY A 584 -11.55 -13.46 23.51
C GLY A 584 -11.68 -14.44 24.67
N SER A 585 -11.56 -13.94 25.90
CA SER A 585 -11.71 -14.68 27.15
C SER A 585 -13.17 -14.89 27.58
N GLU A 586 -13.43 -16.11 28.07
CA GLU A 586 -14.34 -16.50 29.17
C GLU A 586 -15.86 -16.19 29.11
N LEU A 587 -16.69 -17.25 29.08
CA LEU A 587 -17.38 -17.77 30.29
C LEU A 587 -18.26 -18.99 30.00
N VAL A 588 -18.06 -20.01 30.83
CA VAL A 588 -18.80 -21.27 30.92
C VAL A 588 -20.22 -21.06 31.45
N LYS A 589 -21.22 -21.72 30.83
CA LYS A 589 -22.31 -22.43 31.53
C LYS A 589 -23.03 -23.46 30.64
N SER A 590 -22.73 -24.73 30.95
CA SER A 590 -23.58 -25.93 31.10
C SER A 590 -24.82 -26.18 30.22
N ASP A 591 -24.80 -27.41 29.69
CA ASP A 591 -25.87 -28.39 29.51
C ASP A 591 -26.97 -28.17 28.46
N GLY A 592 -26.97 -29.09 27.49
CA GLY A 592 -28.04 -29.29 26.54
C GLY A 592 -27.61 -30.27 25.45
N ALA A 593 -27.69 -31.57 25.75
CA ALA A 593 -27.58 -32.60 24.71
C ALA A 593 -28.70 -32.40 23.66
N THR A 594 -28.32 -32.27 22.39
CA THR A 594 -29.17 -32.61 21.25
C THR A 594 -28.35 -33.28 20.16
N PRO A 595 -28.87 -34.35 19.51
CA PRO A 595 -28.08 -35.25 18.69
C PRO A 595 -27.86 -34.75 17.26
N SER A 596 -26.94 -35.44 16.58
CA SER A 596 -26.29 -35.22 15.29
C SER A 596 -27.17 -35.02 14.06
N LEU A 597 -26.56 -34.48 13.00
CA LEU A 597 -26.97 -34.69 11.60
C LEU A 597 -25.88 -35.37 10.73
N SER A 598 -24.72 -35.73 11.30
CA SER A 598 -23.60 -36.34 10.54
C SER A 598 -23.51 -37.88 10.59
N ASP A 599 -24.49 -38.58 11.19
CA ASP A 599 -24.32 -40.01 11.49
C ASP A 599 -24.91 -41.04 10.51
N VAL A 600 -25.53 -40.63 9.41
CA VAL A 600 -26.15 -41.59 8.49
C VAL A 600 -25.14 -42.08 7.44
N ILE A 601 -24.34 -43.08 7.79
CA ILE A 601 -23.56 -43.83 6.78
C ILE A 601 -24.50 -44.84 6.12
N PHE A 602 -24.88 -44.55 4.88
CA PHE A 602 -25.72 -45.44 4.07
C PHE A 602 -24.97 -46.72 3.66
N THR A 603 -25.71 -47.81 3.47
CA THR A 603 -25.14 -49.10 3.05
C THR A 603 -24.70 -49.02 1.57
N PRO A 604 -23.47 -49.45 1.21
CA PRO A 604 -23.01 -49.44 -0.18
C PRO A 604 -23.97 -50.20 -1.11
N TYR A 605 -24.18 -49.70 -2.33
CA TYR A 605 -25.03 -50.36 -3.33
C TYR A 605 -24.36 -50.46 -4.70
N VAL A 606 -24.79 -51.45 -5.50
CA VAL A 606 -24.25 -51.68 -6.84
C VAL A 606 -24.66 -50.55 -7.78
N GLY A 607 -23.69 -49.96 -8.48
CA GLY A 607 -23.85 -48.79 -9.34
C GLY A 607 -23.44 -47.47 -8.68
N GLN A 608 -23.12 -47.45 -7.38
CA GLN A 608 -22.63 -46.27 -6.69
C GLN A 608 -21.25 -45.85 -7.22
N ILE A 609 -21.07 -44.56 -7.51
CA ILE A 609 -19.90 -44.01 -8.21
C ILE A 609 -19.01 -43.24 -7.23
N PHE A 610 -17.69 -43.37 -7.41
CA PHE A 610 -16.60 -42.69 -6.71
C PHE A 610 -15.62 -42.12 -7.72
N LYS A 611 -14.98 -41.00 -7.37
CA LYS A 611 -14.00 -40.35 -8.24
C LYS A 611 -12.67 -41.10 -8.23
N SER A 612 -12.34 -41.76 -7.12
CA SER A 612 -11.12 -42.58 -7.00
C SER A 612 -11.37 -43.89 -6.24
N ASP A 613 -10.47 -44.87 -6.39
CA ASP A 613 -10.53 -46.09 -5.60
C ASP A 613 -10.15 -45.86 -4.13
N ASP A 614 -9.42 -44.79 -3.81
CA ASP A 614 -9.09 -44.40 -2.43
C ASP A 614 -10.30 -43.81 -1.69
N GLU A 615 -11.08 -42.95 -2.36
CA GLU A 615 -12.35 -42.43 -1.83
C GLU A 615 -13.34 -43.57 -1.55
N ALA A 616 -13.46 -44.52 -2.49
CA ALA A 616 -14.28 -45.70 -2.31
C ALA A 616 -13.78 -46.61 -1.17
N PHE A 617 -12.45 -46.67 -0.96
CA PHE A 617 -11.85 -47.46 0.10
C PHE A 617 -12.10 -46.85 1.47
N GLU A 618 -12.00 -45.54 1.59
CA GLU A 618 -12.28 -44.80 2.83
C GLU A 618 -13.76 -44.89 3.20
N TYR A 619 -14.66 -44.71 2.23
CA TYR A 619 -16.10 -44.91 2.40
C TYR A 619 -16.41 -46.30 2.94
N TYR A 620 -15.82 -47.35 2.33
CA TYR A 620 -16.04 -48.72 2.80
C TYR A 620 -15.37 -49.01 4.15
N CYS A 621 -14.25 -48.35 4.48
CA CYS A 621 -13.62 -48.44 5.81
C CYS A 621 -14.49 -47.82 6.90
N ASN A 622 -15.17 -46.70 6.62
CA ASN A 622 -16.09 -46.05 7.55
C ASN A 622 -17.36 -46.87 7.74
N PHE A 623 -17.92 -47.42 6.65
CA PHE A 623 -19.00 -48.40 6.73
C PHE A 623 -18.60 -49.62 7.58
N ALA A 624 -17.42 -50.17 7.35
CA ALA A 624 -16.94 -51.34 8.09
C ALA A 624 -16.70 -51.04 9.57
N ARG A 625 -16.18 -49.86 9.90
CA ARG A 625 -15.98 -49.40 11.28
C ARG A 625 -17.29 -49.39 12.05
N LYS A 626 -18.34 -48.76 11.49
CA LYS A 626 -19.69 -48.76 12.10
C LYS A 626 -20.37 -50.13 12.13
N ASN A 627 -19.95 -51.06 11.27
CA ASN A 627 -20.48 -52.42 11.22
C ASN A 627 -19.57 -53.45 11.91
N GLY A 628 -18.59 -53.03 12.70
CA GLY A 628 -17.84 -53.95 13.56
C GLY A 628 -16.73 -54.77 12.89
N PHE A 629 -16.23 -54.38 11.72
CA PHE A 629 -15.14 -55.07 11.02
C PHE A 629 -14.14 -54.12 10.36
N SER A 630 -13.04 -54.66 9.81
CA SER A 630 -12.03 -53.88 9.07
C SER A 630 -11.85 -54.42 7.66
N VAL A 631 -11.46 -53.52 6.75
CA VAL A 631 -11.36 -53.78 5.31
C VAL A 631 -9.89 -53.78 4.88
N ARG A 632 -9.58 -54.54 3.82
CA ARG A 632 -8.30 -54.45 3.11
C ARG A 632 -8.49 -54.51 1.59
N LYS A 633 -7.56 -53.91 0.84
CA LYS A 633 -7.45 -54.10 -0.61
C LYS A 633 -6.93 -55.53 -0.88
N ALA A 634 -7.65 -56.33 -1.67
CA ALA A 634 -7.36 -57.75 -1.87
C ALA A 634 -6.69 -58.07 -3.21
N ARG A 635 -7.34 -57.75 -4.32
CA ARG A 635 -6.85 -57.99 -5.67
C ARG A 635 -7.07 -56.74 -6.51
N SER A 636 -6.22 -56.57 -7.51
CA SER A 636 -6.30 -55.47 -8.45
C SER A 636 -6.00 -56.01 -9.83
N THR A 637 -6.83 -55.63 -10.80
CA THR A 637 -6.71 -56.12 -12.17
C THR A 637 -6.34 -54.95 -13.06
N GLU A 638 -5.28 -55.13 -13.84
CA GLU A 638 -4.72 -54.11 -14.71
C GLU A 638 -5.01 -54.45 -16.17
N SER A 639 -5.22 -53.40 -16.97
CA SER A 639 -5.39 -53.46 -18.42
C SER A 639 -4.35 -52.55 -19.08
N GLN A 640 -3.85 -52.95 -20.24
CA GLN A 640 -2.82 -52.20 -20.99
C GLN A 640 -3.27 -50.77 -21.36
N ASN A 641 -4.58 -50.53 -21.51
CA ASN A 641 -5.11 -49.22 -21.95
C ASN A 641 -5.61 -48.33 -20.79
N LEU A 642 -6.00 -48.90 -19.64
CA LEU A 642 -6.70 -48.17 -18.56
C LEU A 642 -5.93 -48.16 -17.22
N GLY A 643 -4.80 -48.86 -17.15
CA GLY A 643 -4.12 -49.16 -15.90
C GLY A 643 -4.96 -50.10 -15.02
N VAL A 644 -4.90 -49.92 -13.70
CA VAL A 644 -5.78 -50.66 -12.78
C VAL A 644 -7.22 -50.24 -13.07
N TYR A 645 -8.05 -51.16 -13.52
CA TYR A 645 -9.46 -50.90 -13.85
C TYR A 645 -10.44 -51.68 -12.96
N ARG A 646 -9.94 -52.58 -12.10
CA ARG A 646 -10.77 -53.28 -11.11
C ARG A 646 -10.04 -53.41 -9.78
N ARG A 647 -10.74 -53.08 -8.69
CA ARG A 647 -10.24 -53.19 -7.30
C ARG A 647 -11.23 -53.99 -6.45
N ASP A 648 -10.70 -54.95 -5.70
CA ASP A 648 -11.48 -55.77 -4.79
C ASP A 648 -11.19 -55.37 -3.34
N PHE A 649 -12.19 -54.90 -2.60
CA PHE A 649 -12.12 -54.62 -1.17
C PHE A 649 -12.85 -55.69 -0.39
N VAL A 650 -12.20 -56.30 0.57
CA VAL A 650 -12.75 -57.45 1.32
C VAL A 650 -12.58 -57.26 2.81
N CYS A 651 -13.42 -57.93 3.60
CA CYS A 651 -13.20 -58.06 5.02
C CYS A 651 -11.77 -58.60 5.28
N TYR A 652 -11.09 -58.07 6.29
CA TYR A 652 -9.74 -58.48 6.64
C TYR A 652 -9.62 -60.01 6.87
N ARG A 653 -10.71 -60.63 7.34
CA ARG A 653 -10.82 -62.09 7.59
C ARG A 653 -11.17 -62.92 6.34
N SER A 654 -11.26 -62.30 5.15
CA SER A 654 -11.53 -62.98 3.88
C SER A 654 -10.34 -63.78 3.35
N GLY A 655 -10.64 -64.93 2.73
CA GLY A 655 -9.70 -65.94 2.25
C GLY A 655 -9.33 -67.02 3.29
N PHE A 656 -8.60 -68.05 2.85
CA PHE A 656 -8.01 -69.07 3.72
C PHE A 656 -6.48 -69.00 3.62
N ASN A 657 -5.78 -69.30 4.71
CA ASN A 657 -4.31 -69.26 4.71
C ASN A 657 -3.76 -70.46 3.92
N GLN A 658 -2.78 -70.26 3.04
CA GLN A 658 -2.04 -71.38 2.45
C GLN A 658 -1.02 -71.91 3.49
N PRO A 659 -0.98 -73.22 3.79
CA PRO A 659 -0.03 -73.75 4.77
C PRO A 659 1.40 -73.58 4.25
N ARG A 660 2.18 -72.72 4.90
CA ARG A 660 3.62 -72.64 4.66
C ARG A 660 4.30 -73.88 5.23
N LYS A 661 4.73 -74.81 4.38
CA LYS A 661 5.72 -75.82 4.76
C LYS A 661 7.04 -75.11 5.09
N LYS A 662 7.43 -75.09 6.37
CA LYS A 662 8.85 -74.97 6.76
C LYS A 662 9.13 -75.97 7.89
N ALA A 663 10.16 -76.77 7.66
CA ALA A 663 10.73 -77.70 8.61
C ALA A 663 11.42 -76.93 9.75
N ASN A 664 11.42 -77.52 10.95
CA ASN A 664 12.14 -77.12 12.16
C ASN A 664 11.58 -75.92 12.94
N VAL A 665 10.48 -76.15 13.67
CA VAL A 665 10.20 -75.46 14.95
C VAL A 665 9.48 -76.44 15.89
N GLU A 666 10.09 -76.80 17.02
CA GLU A 666 9.61 -77.84 17.97
C GLU A 666 8.38 -77.46 18.81
N HIS A 667 7.82 -76.26 18.66
CA HIS A 667 6.50 -75.94 19.24
C HIS A 667 5.73 -75.01 18.29
N PRO A 668 4.78 -75.52 17.49
CA PRO A 668 3.86 -74.66 16.75
C PRO A 668 3.02 -73.91 17.78
N ARG A 669 3.20 -72.59 17.87
CA ARG A 669 2.22 -71.77 18.59
C ARG A 669 0.91 -71.88 17.83
N ASP A 670 -0.10 -72.40 18.49
CA ASP A 670 -1.43 -72.63 17.94
C ASP A 670 -2.16 -71.28 17.74
N ARG A 671 -1.71 -70.50 16.75
CA ARG A 671 -2.43 -69.29 16.32
C ARG A 671 -3.55 -69.73 15.40
N LYS A 672 -4.77 -69.76 15.91
CA LYS A 672 -6.00 -69.82 15.09
C LYS A 672 -5.87 -68.79 13.97
N SER A 673 -5.98 -69.24 12.72
CA SER A 673 -5.94 -68.36 11.54
C SER A 673 -7.03 -67.29 11.68
N VAL A 674 -6.64 -66.01 11.55
CA VAL A 674 -7.59 -64.89 11.60
C VAL A 674 -8.51 -64.90 10.36
N ARG A 675 -8.07 -65.53 9.25
CA ARG A 675 -8.81 -65.62 7.99
C ARG A 675 -9.68 -66.87 7.97
N CYS A 676 -11.00 -66.67 7.96
CA CYS A 676 -12.05 -67.70 8.05
C CYS A 676 -12.86 -67.84 6.75
N GLY A 677 -12.34 -67.31 5.64
CA GLY A 677 -13.06 -67.32 4.36
C GLY A 677 -14.27 -66.40 4.32
N CYS A 678 -14.26 -65.28 5.06
CA CYS A 678 -15.37 -64.33 5.09
C CYS A 678 -15.74 -63.81 3.69
N ASP A 679 -17.04 -63.77 3.39
CA ASP A 679 -17.61 -63.47 2.07
C ASP A 679 -18.01 -62.00 1.87
N ALA A 680 -17.80 -61.16 2.87
CA ALA A 680 -18.03 -59.72 2.78
C ALA A 680 -16.99 -59.05 1.87
N LYS A 681 -17.46 -58.44 0.77
CA LYS A 681 -16.66 -57.90 -0.32
C LYS A 681 -17.40 -56.80 -1.09
N LEU A 682 -16.63 -55.86 -1.61
CA LEU A 682 -17.04 -54.74 -2.44
C LEU A 682 -16.08 -54.67 -3.64
N TYR A 683 -16.62 -54.78 -4.85
CA TYR A 683 -15.85 -54.73 -6.10
C TYR A 683 -16.10 -53.42 -6.82
N LEU A 684 -15.02 -52.76 -7.20
CA LEU A 684 -15.03 -51.51 -7.95
C LEU A 684 -14.47 -51.73 -9.34
N THR A 685 -15.14 -51.14 -10.33
CA THR A 685 -14.70 -51.15 -11.74
C THR A 685 -14.56 -49.71 -12.23
N LYS A 686 -13.48 -49.44 -12.96
CA LYS A 686 -13.16 -48.16 -13.58
C LYS A 686 -13.75 -48.10 -14.98
N GLU A 687 -14.40 -47.00 -15.30
CA GLU A 687 -14.96 -46.67 -16.60
C GLU A 687 -14.54 -45.25 -17.01
N ILE A 688 -14.52 -44.97 -18.31
CA ILE A 688 -14.30 -43.62 -18.85
C ILE A 688 -15.58 -43.21 -19.57
N VAL A 689 -16.25 -42.19 -19.05
CA VAL A 689 -17.43 -41.58 -19.67
C VAL A 689 -17.09 -40.12 -19.95
N ASP A 690 -17.26 -39.68 -21.20
CA ASP A 690 -16.98 -38.31 -21.65
C ASP A 690 -15.56 -37.79 -21.32
N GLY A 691 -14.56 -38.69 -21.35
CA GLY A 691 -13.16 -38.35 -21.06
C GLY A 691 -12.79 -38.30 -19.58
N VAL A 692 -13.75 -38.47 -18.67
CA VAL A 692 -13.51 -38.49 -17.21
C VAL A 692 -13.51 -39.93 -16.70
N THR A 693 -12.47 -40.30 -15.95
CA THR A 693 -12.38 -41.62 -15.32
C THR A 693 -13.23 -41.65 -14.05
N GLN A 694 -14.15 -42.60 -13.94
CA GLN A 694 -14.99 -42.82 -12.77
C GLN A 694 -14.92 -44.29 -12.31
N TRP A 695 -15.08 -44.53 -11.00
CA TRP A 695 -15.08 -45.86 -10.40
C TRP A 695 -16.46 -46.17 -9.83
N TYR A 696 -17.09 -47.27 -10.22
CA TYR A 696 -18.40 -47.64 -9.68
C TYR A 696 -18.38 -49.01 -9.01
N ILE A 697 -19.25 -49.21 -8.02
CA ILE A 697 -19.42 -50.50 -7.35
C ILE A 697 -20.08 -51.47 -8.34
N SER A 698 -19.33 -52.44 -8.83
CA SER A 698 -19.87 -53.49 -9.70
C SER A 698 -20.50 -54.64 -8.92
N GLN A 699 -20.08 -54.86 -7.66
CA GLN A 699 -20.68 -55.87 -6.79
C GLN A 699 -20.48 -55.53 -5.31
N PHE A 700 -21.49 -55.81 -4.48
CA PHE A 700 -21.40 -55.63 -3.04
C PHE A 700 -22.06 -56.80 -2.29
N SER A 701 -21.40 -57.26 -1.23
CA SER A 701 -21.88 -58.28 -0.29
C SER A 701 -21.37 -57.94 1.12
N ASN A 702 -22.26 -57.86 2.11
CA ASN A 702 -21.92 -57.64 3.52
C ASN A 702 -22.24 -58.85 4.40
N ILE A 703 -22.15 -60.06 3.84
CA ILE A 703 -22.43 -61.29 4.58
C ILE A 703 -21.15 -61.75 5.30
N HIS A 704 -21.19 -61.82 6.63
CA HIS A 704 -20.07 -62.28 7.45
C HIS A 704 -20.38 -63.65 8.06
N ASN A 705 -19.37 -64.51 8.09
CA ASN A 705 -19.42 -65.84 8.73
C ASN A 705 -18.74 -65.86 10.11
N HIS A 706 -18.50 -64.67 10.67
CA HIS A 706 -17.89 -64.47 11.99
C HIS A 706 -18.58 -63.32 12.71
N GLU A 707 -18.45 -63.31 14.03
CA GLU A 707 -18.97 -62.26 14.90
C GLU A 707 -18.32 -60.89 14.58
N LEU A 708 -19.12 -59.83 14.67
CA LEU A 708 -18.74 -58.43 14.44
C LEU A 708 -18.55 -57.74 15.79
N LEU A 709 -17.59 -56.82 15.88
CA LEU A 709 -17.19 -56.18 17.13
C LEU A 709 -18.06 -54.95 17.45
N GLU A 710 -18.28 -54.68 18.74
CA GLU A 710 -18.92 -53.46 19.22
C GLU A 710 -17.97 -52.23 19.08
N ASP A 711 -18.53 -51.02 19.00
CA ASP A 711 -17.80 -49.78 18.66
C ASP A 711 -16.59 -49.49 19.56
N ASP A 712 -16.67 -49.87 20.84
CA ASP A 712 -15.60 -49.72 21.81
C ASP A 712 -14.41 -50.67 21.59
N GLN A 713 -14.66 -51.81 20.95
CA GLN A 713 -13.66 -52.81 20.57
C GLN A 713 -13.08 -52.54 19.18
N VAL A 714 -13.85 -51.94 18.27
CA VAL A 714 -13.42 -51.61 16.90
C VAL A 714 -12.24 -50.64 16.88
N ARG A 715 -12.21 -49.64 17.78
CA ARG A 715 -11.10 -48.65 17.88
C ARG A 715 -9.73 -49.29 18.14
N LEU A 716 -9.71 -50.49 18.71
CA LEU A 716 -8.47 -51.21 19.06
C LEU A 716 -7.90 -52.05 17.90
N LEU A 717 -8.59 -52.11 16.76
CA LEU A 717 -8.08 -52.78 15.58
C LEU A 717 -6.85 -52.04 15.01
N PRO A 718 -5.80 -52.75 14.56
CA PRO A 718 -4.56 -52.12 14.07
C PRO A 718 -4.75 -51.06 12.97
N ALA A 719 -5.80 -51.17 12.16
CA ALA A 719 -6.08 -50.23 11.08
C ALA A 719 -6.51 -48.82 11.57
N TYR A 720 -6.97 -48.70 12.82
CA TYR A 720 -7.57 -47.47 13.36
C TYR A 720 -6.73 -46.82 14.49
N ARG A 721 -5.54 -47.37 14.81
CA ARG A 721 -4.64 -46.90 15.89
C ARG A 721 -3.52 -45.94 15.42
N LYS A 722 -3.87 -44.87 14.70
CA LYS A 722 -2.88 -43.87 14.23
C LYS A 722 -2.65 -42.80 15.31
N ILE A 723 -1.39 -42.34 15.47
CA ILE A 723 -1.03 -41.23 16.36
C ILE A 723 -1.12 -39.93 15.54
N GLN A 724 -1.93 -38.98 16.00
CA GLN A 724 -2.13 -37.68 15.33
C GLN A 724 -0.87 -36.80 15.42
N GLU A 725 -0.69 -35.90 14.46
CA GLU A 725 0.54 -35.10 14.32
C GLU A 725 0.82 -34.20 15.54
N SER A 726 -0.21 -33.59 16.13
CA SER A 726 -0.10 -32.83 17.38
C SER A 726 0.38 -33.66 18.57
N ASP A 727 -0.06 -34.93 18.65
CA ASP A 727 0.44 -35.87 19.66
C ASP A 727 1.87 -36.31 19.35
N GLN A 728 2.23 -36.47 18.08
CA GLN A 728 3.59 -36.84 17.66
C GLN A 728 4.61 -35.77 18.08
N GLU A 729 4.32 -34.49 17.84
CA GLU A 729 5.18 -33.37 18.27
C GLU A 729 5.32 -33.33 19.79
N ARG A 730 4.21 -33.48 20.51
CA ARG A 730 4.19 -33.49 21.98
C ARG A 730 4.97 -34.68 22.56
N ILE A 731 4.83 -35.86 21.95
CA ILE A 731 5.58 -37.08 22.31
C ILE A 731 7.08 -36.87 22.10
N LEU A 732 7.50 -36.24 21.00
CA LEU A 732 8.92 -35.96 20.72
C LEU A 732 9.50 -34.98 21.73
N LEU A 733 8.77 -33.91 22.06
CA LEU A 733 9.15 -32.92 23.07
C LEU A 733 9.35 -33.57 24.45
N LEU A 734 8.38 -34.36 24.89
CA LEU A 734 8.44 -35.05 26.18
C LEU A 734 9.53 -36.13 26.20
N THR A 735 9.76 -36.81 25.07
CA THR A 735 10.86 -37.77 24.92
C THR A 735 12.22 -37.08 24.98
N LYS A 736 12.39 -35.92 24.34
CA LYS A 736 13.61 -35.10 24.37
C LYS A 736 13.88 -34.56 25.78
N ALA A 737 12.83 -34.26 26.54
CA ALA A 737 12.87 -33.92 27.95
C ALA A 737 13.11 -35.12 28.89
N GLY A 738 13.31 -36.34 28.35
CA GLY A 738 13.70 -37.53 29.12
C GLY A 738 12.56 -38.29 29.79
N PHE A 739 11.29 -38.01 29.45
CA PHE A 739 10.16 -38.71 30.05
C PHE A 739 10.04 -40.16 29.53
N PRO A 740 9.79 -41.15 30.41
CA PRO A 740 9.52 -42.51 29.98
C PRO A 740 8.13 -42.60 29.32
N VAL A 741 8.00 -43.45 28.29
CA VAL A 741 6.82 -43.53 27.41
C VAL A 741 5.49 -43.69 28.19
N ASN A 742 5.50 -44.45 29.29
CA ASN A 742 4.32 -44.64 30.13
C ASN A 742 3.86 -43.34 30.85
N ARG A 743 4.77 -42.41 31.16
CA ARG A 743 4.41 -41.08 31.67
C ARG A 743 3.95 -40.15 30.56
N ILE A 744 4.54 -40.26 29.37
CA ILE A 744 4.11 -39.49 28.20
C ILE A 744 2.64 -39.76 27.89
N VAL A 745 2.24 -41.04 27.87
CA VAL A 745 0.83 -41.44 27.66
C VAL A 745 -0.09 -40.83 28.72
N LYS A 746 0.31 -40.85 30.00
CA LYS A 746 -0.49 -40.25 31.09
C LYS A 746 -0.59 -38.72 31.01
N VAL A 747 0.48 -38.05 30.58
CA VAL A 747 0.47 -36.60 30.37
C VAL A 747 -0.48 -36.25 29.24
N LEU A 748 -0.45 -37.00 28.13
CA LEU A 748 -1.41 -36.80 27.03
C LEU A 748 -2.86 -37.08 27.45
N GLU A 749 -3.08 -38.09 28.31
CA GLU A 749 -4.41 -38.36 28.89
C GLU A 749 -4.92 -37.19 29.75
N LEU A 750 -4.04 -36.62 30.58
CA LEU A 750 -4.34 -35.46 31.43
C LEU A 750 -4.57 -34.18 30.63
N GLU A 751 -3.71 -33.89 29.66
CA GLU A 751 -3.82 -32.70 28.80
C GLU A 751 -5.10 -32.72 27.97
N LYS A 752 -5.54 -33.91 27.56
CA LYS A 752 -6.78 -34.10 26.78
C LYS A 752 -8.02 -34.35 27.64
N GLY A 753 -7.88 -34.40 28.97
CA GLY A 753 -8.99 -34.65 29.89
C GLY A 753 -9.68 -36.01 29.71
N VAL A 754 -9.02 -37.00 29.13
CA VAL A 754 -9.58 -38.34 28.87
C VAL A 754 -9.20 -39.34 29.96
N GLN A 755 -10.11 -40.27 30.26
CA GLN A 755 -9.88 -41.30 31.27
C GLN A 755 -8.73 -42.25 30.85
N PRO A 756 -7.94 -42.78 31.82
CA PRO A 756 -6.81 -43.65 31.51
C PRO A 756 -7.18 -44.83 30.60
N GLY A 757 -6.46 -45.00 29.49
CA GLY A 757 -6.68 -46.06 28.50
C GLY A 757 -7.70 -45.75 27.40
N GLN A 758 -8.22 -44.52 27.32
CA GLN A 758 -9.18 -44.09 26.28
C GLN A 758 -8.52 -43.37 25.09
N LEU A 759 -7.19 -43.25 25.06
CA LEU A 759 -6.49 -42.73 23.90
C LEU A 759 -6.69 -43.63 22.66
N PRO A 760 -6.72 -43.06 21.45
CA PRO A 760 -6.96 -43.80 20.21
C PRO A 760 -5.82 -44.75 19.80
N PHE A 761 -4.70 -44.73 20.53
CA PHE A 761 -3.51 -45.56 20.30
C PHE A 761 -2.96 -46.09 21.63
N LEU A 762 -2.17 -47.16 21.59
CA LEU A 762 -1.64 -47.81 22.79
C LEU A 762 -0.23 -47.32 23.12
N GLU A 763 0.20 -47.51 24.37
CA GLU A 763 1.58 -47.22 24.82
C GLU A 763 2.65 -47.88 23.93
N LYS A 764 2.35 -49.07 23.40
CA LYS A 764 3.24 -49.80 22.48
C LYS A 764 3.46 -49.04 21.17
N ASP A 765 2.46 -48.31 20.68
CA ASP A 765 2.51 -47.57 19.43
C ASP A 765 3.38 -46.30 19.60
N VAL A 766 3.26 -45.61 20.74
CA VAL A 766 4.14 -44.49 21.14
C VAL A 766 5.60 -44.95 21.26
N ARG A 767 5.84 -46.12 21.86
CA ARG A 767 7.19 -46.69 22.00
C ARG A 767 7.84 -47.00 20.65
N ASN A 768 7.06 -47.48 19.67
CA ASN A 768 7.53 -47.74 18.32
C ASN A 768 7.85 -46.44 17.57
N PHE A 769 6.97 -45.44 17.68
CA PHE A 769 7.16 -44.11 17.09
C PHE A 769 8.46 -43.45 17.57
N VAL A 770 8.67 -43.38 18.90
CA VAL A 770 9.89 -42.81 19.50
C VAL A 770 11.16 -43.52 19.03
N ARG A 771 11.12 -44.85 18.89
CA ARG A 771 12.28 -45.64 18.43
C ARG A 771 12.64 -45.33 16.98
N THR A 772 11.65 -45.13 16.12
CA THR A 772 11.86 -44.74 14.72
C THR A 772 12.48 -43.34 14.63
N CYS A 773 11.95 -42.36 15.35
CA CYS A 773 12.47 -40.98 15.33
C CYS A 773 13.91 -40.87 15.88
N LYS A 774 14.25 -41.62 16.94
CA LYS A 774 15.64 -41.62 17.46
C LYS A 774 16.68 -42.09 16.45
N LYS A 775 16.30 -43.00 15.55
CA LYS A 775 17.19 -43.51 14.50
C LYS A 775 17.41 -42.46 13.40
N THR A 776 16.37 -41.70 13.05
CA THR A 776 16.41 -40.65 12.02
C THR A 776 17.15 -39.38 12.50
N VAL A 777 17.11 -39.05 13.79
CA VAL A 777 17.79 -37.86 14.35
C VAL A 777 19.32 -38.06 14.43
N GLN A 778 19.80 -39.24 14.82
CA GLN A 778 21.24 -39.51 14.91
C GLN A 778 21.97 -39.48 13.55
N GLU A 779 21.29 -39.83 12.46
CA GLU A 779 21.86 -39.76 11.11
C GLU A 779 21.92 -38.31 10.57
N ASN A 780 21.03 -37.42 11.04
CA ASN A 780 20.97 -36.00 10.64
C ASN A 780 21.93 -35.10 11.43
N ASP A 781 22.17 -35.34 12.72
CA ASP A 781 23.08 -34.51 13.54
C ASP A 781 24.55 -34.62 13.11
N ALA A 782 24.98 -35.79 12.61
CA ALA A 782 26.34 -36.00 12.11
C ALA A 782 26.60 -35.20 10.80
N LEU A 783 25.63 -35.18 9.89
CA LEU A 783 25.69 -34.41 8.63
C LEU A 783 25.67 -32.89 8.88
N LEU A 784 24.92 -32.42 9.88
CA LEU A 784 24.87 -31.00 10.24
C LEU A 784 26.19 -30.51 10.87
N THR A 785 26.85 -31.37 11.66
CA THR A 785 28.15 -31.06 12.27
C THR A 785 29.24 -30.92 11.21
N GLU A 786 29.28 -31.82 10.23
CA GLU A 786 30.22 -31.74 9.09
C GLU A 786 29.98 -30.48 8.24
N LYS A 787 28.71 -30.13 8.01
CA LYS A 787 28.34 -28.89 7.29
C LYS A 787 28.79 -27.62 8.03
N ARG A 788 28.64 -27.58 9.36
CA ARG A 788 29.12 -26.46 10.20
C ARG A 788 30.61 -26.22 10.02
N GLU A 789 31.41 -27.29 10.03
CA GLU A 789 32.86 -27.21 9.91
C GLU A 789 33.29 -26.64 8.54
N ILE A 790 32.66 -27.09 7.46
CA ILE A 790 32.93 -26.59 6.10
C ILE A 790 32.59 -25.09 5.98
N ASP A 791 31.44 -24.67 6.50
CA ASP A 791 30.98 -23.29 6.40
C ASP A 791 31.83 -22.33 7.27
N MET A 792 32.32 -22.77 8.42
CA MET A 792 33.23 -22.00 9.29
C MET A 792 34.61 -21.81 8.65
N LEU A 793 35.14 -22.82 7.95
CA LEU A 793 36.38 -22.69 7.19
C LEU A 793 36.24 -21.72 6.02
N ALA A 794 35.10 -21.76 5.32
CA ALA A 794 34.80 -20.81 4.24
C ALA A 794 34.70 -19.35 4.75
N LEU A 795 34.15 -19.15 5.95
CA LEU A 795 34.11 -17.86 6.62
C LEU A 795 35.53 -17.34 6.93
N LEU A 796 36.39 -18.17 7.53
CA LEU A 796 37.77 -17.77 7.86
C LEU A 796 38.59 -17.41 6.60
N GLU A 797 38.41 -18.13 5.50
CA GLU A 797 39.07 -17.79 4.24
C GLU A 797 38.57 -16.45 3.67
N SER A 798 37.29 -16.15 3.85
CA SER A 798 36.71 -14.85 3.47
C SER A 798 37.26 -13.70 4.32
N CYS A 799 37.42 -13.91 5.63
CA CYS A 799 38.08 -12.96 6.53
C CYS A 799 39.54 -12.72 6.12
N ARG A 800 40.29 -13.77 5.81
CA ARG A 800 41.69 -13.67 5.37
C ARG A 800 41.81 -12.89 4.06
N THR A 801 40.94 -13.16 3.10
CA THR A 801 40.90 -12.44 1.82
C THR A 801 40.58 -10.96 2.02
N THR A 802 39.70 -10.63 2.96
CA THR A 802 39.33 -9.24 3.28
C THR A 802 40.47 -8.51 3.99
N ALA A 803 41.16 -9.18 4.93
CA ALA A 803 42.33 -8.63 5.62
C ALA A 803 43.51 -8.30 4.67
N GLN A 804 43.60 -8.94 3.51
CA GLN A 804 44.58 -8.62 2.47
C GLN A 804 44.19 -7.42 1.61
N ARG A 805 42.90 -7.04 1.59
CA ARG A 805 42.35 -5.95 0.77
C ARG A 805 42.12 -4.66 1.56
N ASP A 806 41.75 -4.78 2.83
CA ASP A 806 41.52 -3.65 3.75
C ASP A 806 42.48 -3.77 4.94
N ASP A 807 43.51 -2.93 4.96
CA ASP A 807 44.50 -2.85 6.05
C ASP A 807 43.88 -2.53 7.42
N GLY A 808 42.65 -1.99 7.45
CA GLY A 808 41.90 -1.73 8.67
C GLY A 808 41.03 -2.89 9.16
N PHE A 809 40.83 -3.94 8.37
CA PHE A 809 40.02 -5.10 8.75
C PHE A 809 40.76 -6.01 9.74
N VAL A 810 40.08 -6.43 10.80
CA VAL A 810 40.64 -7.30 11.84
C VAL A 810 39.68 -8.44 12.18
N TYR A 811 40.23 -9.60 12.49
CA TYR A 811 39.47 -10.77 12.93
C TYR A 811 40.28 -11.61 13.92
N ASN A 812 39.58 -12.37 14.77
CA ASN A 812 40.16 -13.27 15.76
C ASN A 812 39.26 -14.53 15.91
N TYR A 813 39.85 -15.68 16.23
CA TYR A 813 39.12 -16.93 16.42
C TYR A 813 39.81 -17.84 17.44
N THR A 814 39.05 -18.79 18.00
CA THR A 814 39.53 -19.82 18.91
C THR A 814 39.21 -21.21 18.37
N THR A 815 40.01 -22.20 18.77
CA THR A 815 39.82 -23.60 18.38
C THR A 815 39.75 -24.51 19.61
N ASP A 816 38.93 -25.55 19.52
CA ASP A 816 38.80 -26.60 20.54
C ASP A 816 40.05 -27.50 20.59
N GLU A 817 40.05 -28.45 21.53
CA GLU A 817 41.13 -29.45 21.71
C GLU A 817 41.36 -30.34 20.46
N ASN A 818 40.40 -30.40 19.53
CA ASN A 818 40.46 -31.17 18.28
C ASN A 818 40.81 -30.30 17.06
N GLY A 819 41.12 -29.01 17.25
CA GLY A 819 41.45 -28.06 16.18
C GLY A 819 40.25 -27.51 15.41
N LYS A 820 39.01 -27.67 15.92
CA LYS A 820 37.78 -27.13 15.32
C LYS A 820 37.50 -25.72 15.82
N VAL A 821 37.00 -24.86 14.96
CA VAL A 821 36.74 -23.45 15.30
C VAL A 821 35.53 -23.32 16.23
N GLU A 822 35.74 -22.80 17.44
CA GLU A 822 34.69 -22.61 18.44
C GLU A 822 34.03 -21.24 18.31
N ASN A 823 34.83 -20.17 18.35
CA ASN A 823 34.35 -18.80 18.31
C ASN A 823 35.10 -17.98 17.25
N VAL A 824 34.41 -17.07 16.57
CA VAL A 824 34.98 -16.17 15.54
C VAL A 824 34.43 -14.76 15.73
N SER A 825 35.29 -13.75 15.68
CA SER A 825 34.94 -12.34 15.81
C SER A 825 35.66 -11.53 14.74
N TRP A 826 35.01 -10.49 14.20
CA TRP A 826 35.62 -9.61 13.19
C TRP A 826 35.05 -8.19 13.22
N ALA A 827 35.84 -7.23 12.75
CA ALA A 827 35.49 -5.82 12.60
C ALA A 827 36.14 -5.21 11.35
N TYR A 828 35.44 -4.28 10.71
CA TYR A 828 35.90 -3.61 9.49
C TYR A 828 36.70 -2.34 9.81
N GLY A 829 37.59 -1.92 8.90
CA GLY A 829 38.43 -0.74 9.13
C GLY A 829 37.64 0.56 9.33
N VAL A 830 36.55 0.73 8.56
CA VAL A 830 35.60 1.85 8.71
C VAL A 830 34.94 1.87 10.10
N SER A 831 34.57 0.70 10.61
CA SER A 831 33.94 0.54 11.93
C SER A 831 34.89 0.92 13.07
N ILE A 832 36.17 0.53 12.98
CA ILE A 832 37.18 0.88 13.98
C ILE A 832 37.46 2.38 13.98
N ARG A 833 37.54 3.02 12.81
CA ARG A 833 37.67 4.49 12.71
C ARG A 833 36.46 5.19 13.32
N ALA A 834 35.25 4.70 13.05
CA ALA A 834 34.02 5.26 13.60
C ALA A 834 33.96 5.18 15.12
N PHE A 835 34.51 4.13 15.73
CA PHE A 835 34.59 3.99 17.18
C PHE A 835 35.35 5.16 17.85
N SER A 836 36.37 5.74 17.21
CA SER A 836 37.13 6.84 17.80
C SER A 836 36.28 8.10 18.07
N VAL A 837 35.18 8.28 17.33
CA VAL A 837 34.26 9.43 17.47
C VAL A 837 32.96 9.04 18.18
N PHE A 838 32.45 7.82 17.93
CA PHE A 838 31.11 7.39 18.37
C PHE A 838 31.12 6.18 19.33
N GLY A 839 32.29 5.72 19.77
CA GLY A 839 32.49 4.52 20.58
C GLY A 839 32.37 4.71 22.10
N ASP A 840 32.01 5.90 22.57
CA ASP A 840 31.68 6.19 23.97
C ASP A 840 30.47 5.39 24.47
N VAL A 841 29.48 5.10 23.61
CA VAL A 841 28.33 4.23 23.91
C VAL A 841 28.20 3.14 22.85
N VAL A 842 28.21 1.88 23.30
CA VAL A 842 28.06 0.71 22.42
C VAL A 842 26.90 -0.16 22.85
N THR A 843 26.13 -0.65 21.90
CA THR A 843 25.09 -1.66 22.12
C THR A 843 25.61 -3.02 21.67
N PHE A 844 25.54 -4.02 22.54
CA PHE A 844 25.88 -5.41 22.19
C PHE A 844 24.62 -6.26 22.14
N GLU A 845 24.29 -6.70 20.94
CA GLU A 845 23.04 -7.39 20.62
C GLU A 845 23.28 -8.89 20.47
N THR A 846 22.67 -9.71 21.32
CA THR A 846 22.86 -11.17 21.41
C THR A 846 21.55 -11.95 21.24
N THR A 847 20.50 -11.31 20.72
CA THR A 847 19.14 -11.89 20.66
C THR A 847 19.00 -13.09 19.72
N TYR A 848 19.91 -13.33 18.77
CA TYR A 848 19.71 -14.35 17.72
C TYR A 848 20.64 -15.57 17.84
N ARG A 849 20.08 -16.75 17.59
CA ARG A 849 20.79 -18.04 17.53
C ARG A 849 20.48 -18.77 16.22
N SER A 850 21.50 -19.32 15.58
CA SER A 850 21.32 -20.11 14.36
C SER A 850 20.75 -21.48 14.71
N ILE A 851 19.62 -21.90 14.10
CA ILE A 851 19.12 -23.27 14.27
C ILE A 851 20.09 -24.28 13.64
N THR A 852 20.58 -24.00 12.43
CA THR A 852 21.36 -24.95 11.63
C THR A 852 22.73 -25.25 12.20
N TYR A 853 23.40 -24.24 12.77
CA TYR A 853 24.76 -24.37 13.30
C TYR A 853 24.81 -24.31 14.83
N ASN A 854 23.69 -23.99 15.48
CA ASN A 854 23.54 -23.85 16.92
C ASN A 854 24.49 -22.82 17.59
N MET A 855 24.93 -21.81 16.83
CA MET A 855 25.82 -20.74 17.30
C MET A 855 25.04 -19.46 17.64
N LEU A 856 25.50 -18.76 18.66
CA LEU A 856 25.00 -17.46 19.08
C LEU A 856 25.62 -16.36 18.22
N LEU A 857 24.80 -15.46 17.67
CA LEU A 857 25.27 -14.27 16.97
C LEU A 857 25.23 -13.07 17.92
N GLY A 858 26.40 -12.49 18.17
CA GLY A 858 26.57 -11.19 18.82
C GLY A 858 26.91 -10.12 17.79
N VAL A 859 26.25 -8.97 17.85
CA VAL A 859 26.51 -7.82 16.96
C VAL A 859 26.76 -6.57 17.78
N TRP A 860 27.84 -5.86 17.47
CA TRP A 860 28.22 -4.61 18.12
C TRP A 860 27.69 -3.43 17.30
N PHE A 861 26.92 -2.55 17.92
CA PHE A 861 26.34 -1.35 17.29
C PHE A 861 26.80 -0.07 17.99
N GLY A 862 27.05 0.97 17.20
CA GLY A 862 27.18 2.36 17.64
C GLY A 862 25.98 3.22 17.21
N ILE A 863 25.95 4.47 17.64
CA ILE A 863 25.03 5.50 17.14
C ILE A 863 25.82 6.67 16.55
N ASP A 864 25.54 6.98 15.29
CA ASP A 864 26.19 8.07 14.56
C ASP A 864 25.60 9.44 14.93
N ASN A 865 26.13 10.51 14.33
CA ASN A 865 25.63 11.87 14.56
C ASN A 865 24.25 12.14 13.94
N GLN A 866 23.67 11.22 13.16
CA GLN A 866 22.32 11.29 12.59
C GLN A 866 21.29 10.47 13.38
N GLY A 867 21.71 9.80 14.45
CA GLY A 867 20.84 8.93 15.25
C GLY A 867 20.58 7.56 14.63
N LYS A 868 21.35 7.16 13.61
CA LYS A 868 21.25 5.84 12.97
C LYS A 868 22.20 4.85 13.63
N ALA A 869 21.77 3.59 13.69
CA ALA A 869 22.62 2.50 14.16
C ALA A 869 23.62 2.12 13.06
N PHE A 870 24.88 1.93 13.44
CA PHE A 870 25.92 1.46 12.53
C PHE A 870 26.70 0.31 13.16
N LEU A 871 27.27 -0.55 12.32
CA LEU A 871 27.97 -1.76 12.74
C LEU A 871 29.40 -1.45 13.21
N LEU A 872 29.73 -1.93 14.40
CA LEU A 872 31.09 -1.89 14.97
C LEU A 872 31.84 -3.23 14.78
N GLY A 873 31.12 -4.35 14.74
CA GLY A 873 31.69 -5.68 14.53
C GLY A 873 30.68 -6.79 14.79
N CYS A 874 31.07 -8.03 14.49
CA CYS A 874 30.25 -9.23 14.68
C CYS A 874 31.04 -10.32 15.41
N VAL A 875 30.34 -11.15 16.17
CA VAL A 875 30.89 -12.33 16.84
C VAL A 875 29.94 -13.52 16.72
N LEU A 876 30.49 -14.69 16.45
CA LEU A 876 29.81 -15.98 16.48
C LEU A 876 30.39 -16.81 17.62
N LEU A 877 29.54 -17.14 18.60
CA LEU A 877 29.92 -17.90 19.79
C LEU A 877 29.30 -19.31 19.79
N GLN A 878 30.05 -20.29 20.30
CA GLN A 878 29.58 -21.67 20.42
C GLN A 878 28.57 -21.85 21.55
N ASP A 879 28.78 -21.18 22.68
CA ASP A 879 27.93 -21.30 23.86
C ASP A 879 27.73 -19.96 24.60
N GLU A 880 26.76 -19.98 25.52
CA GLU A 880 26.31 -18.83 26.30
C GLU A 880 26.96 -18.83 27.69
N THR A 881 28.25 -19.15 27.76
CA THR A 881 29.00 -19.16 29.03
C THR A 881 29.67 -17.80 29.28
N SER A 882 29.90 -17.48 30.56
CA SER A 882 30.67 -16.28 30.93
C SER A 882 32.06 -16.25 30.29
N GLN A 883 32.68 -17.41 30.03
CA GLN A 883 33.99 -17.51 29.41
C GLN A 883 33.95 -17.14 27.92
N SER A 884 32.95 -17.61 27.17
CA SER A 884 32.74 -17.24 25.76
C SER A 884 32.44 -15.75 25.59
N PHE A 885 31.66 -15.16 26.51
CA PHE A 885 31.43 -13.71 26.53
C PHE A 885 32.67 -12.90 26.92
N SER A 886 33.46 -13.37 27.90
CA SER A 886 34.76 -12.74 28.24
C SER A 886 35.69 -12.71 27.02
N TRP A 887 35.77 -13.81 26.27
CA TRP A 887 36.55 -13.85 25.04
C TRP A 887 36.03 -12.85 24.00
N ALA A 888 34.72 -12.76 23.79
CA ALA A 888 34.12 -11.81 22.86
C ALA A 888 34.46 -10.35 23.19
N LEU A 889 34.41 -9.99 24.48
CA LEU A 889 34.76 -8.66 24.99
C LEU A 889 36.25 -8.37 24.80
N GLN A 890 37.14 -9.31 25.14
CA GLN A 890 38.58 -9.16 24.95
C GLN A 890 38.94 -8.99 23.48
N ALA A 891 38.35 -9.78 22.59
CA ALA A 891 38.54 -9.67 21.15
C ALA A 891 38.08 -8.31 20.62
N PHE A 892 36.93 -7.82 21.08
CA PHE A 892 36.41 -6.50 20.69
C PHE A 892 37.34 -5.36 21.15
N ILE A 893 37.82 -5.38 22.40
CA ILE A 893 38.76 -4.38 22.93
C ILE A 893 40.10 -4.42 22.17
N GLN A 894 40.56 -5.62 21.81
CA GLN A 894 41.79 -5.78 21.03
C GLN A 894 41.67 -5.13 19.64
N PHE A 895 40.52 -5.29 18.96
CA PHE A 895 40.23 -4.63 17.69
C PHE A 895 40.27 -3.10 17.82
N LEU A 896 39.90 -2.58 18.99
CA LEU A 896 39.87 -1.15 19.31
C LEU A 896 41.17 -0.63 19.93
N ARG A 897 42.25 -1.42 19.88
CA ARG A 897 43.59 -1.07 20.40
C ARG A 897 43.59 -0.73 21.90
N GLY A 898 42.74 -1.39 22.67
CA GLY A 898 42.66 -1.19 24.13
C GLY A 898 41.72 -0.08 24.57
N ASN A 899 41.08 0.64 23.65
CA ASN A 899 40.04 1.61 23.99
C ASN A 899 38.76 0.88 24.40
N HIS A 900 38.10 1.39 25.44
CA HIS A 900 36.84 0.84 25.95
C HIS A 900 35.72 1.88 25.91
N PRO A 901 34.45 1.46 25.72
CA PRO A 901 33.31 2.37 25.81
C PRO A 901 33.13 2.88 27.24
N GLN A 902 32.49 4.04 27.38
CA GLN A 902 32.06 4.57 28.67
C GLN A 902 30.83 3.82 29.18
N THR A 903 29.90 3.50 28.28
CA THR A 903 28.67 2.77 28.58
C THR A 903 28.45 1.66 27.57
N ILE A 904 28.09 0.47 28.06
CA ILE A 904 27.66 -0.67 27.24
C ILE A 904 26.20 -1.00 27.53
N VAL A 905 25.40 -1.10 26.46
CA VAL A 905 23.97 -1.46 26.52
C VAL A 905 23.82 -2.90 26.04
N THR A 906 23.21 -3.77 26.85
CA THR A 906 23.03 -5.20 26.52
C THR A 906 21.63 -5.70 26.83
N ASP A 907 21.34 -6.95 26.49
CA ASP A 907 20.20 -7.68 27.04
C ASP A 907 20.41 -8.07 28.51
N ILE A 908 19.34 -8.57 29.15
CA ILE A 908 19.40 -9.09 30.52
C ILE A 908 19.96 -10.52 30.52
N ASP A 909 21.28 -10.64 30.66
CA ASP A 909 21.99 -11.92 30.73
C ASP A 909 23.02 -11.94 31.87
N SER A 910 22.97 -12.98 32.72
CA SER A 910 23.87 -13.10 33.87
C SER A 910 25.32 -13.40 33.48
N GLY A 911 25.54 -14.23 32.46
CA GLY A 911 26.89 -14.60 32.00
C GLY A 911 27.60 -13.43 31.33
N LEU A 912 26.87 -12.64 30.53
CA LEU A 912 27.38 -11.43 29.92
C LEU A 912 27.69 -10.35 30.97
N ARG A 913 26.82 -10.17 31.98
CA ARG A 913 27.11 -9.26 33.10
C ARG A 913 28.39 -9.63 33.84
N ASP A 914 28.55 -10.91 34.17
CA ASP A 914 29.74 -11.38 34.90
C ASP A 914 31.02 -11.19 34.09
N ALA A 915 30.94 -11.41 32.77
CA ALA A 915 32.01 -11.11 31.84
C ALA A 915 32.32 -9.60 31.78
N ILE A 916 31.31 -8.72 31.69
CA ILE A 916 31.51 -7.26 31.69
C ILE A 916 32.12 -6.77 33.00
N ALA A 917 31.65 -7.28 34.14
CA ALA A 917 32.18 -6.91 35.45
C ALA A 917 33.66 -7.31 35.62
N THR A 918 34.09 -8.37 34.93
CA THR A 918 35.47 -8.88 34.97
C THR A 918 36.38 -8.15 33.97
N GLU A 919 35.94 -8.04 32.70
CA GLU A 919 36.77 -7.52 31.60
C GLU A 919 36.70 -5.99 31.43
N LEU A 920 35.59 -5.37 31.84
CA LEU A 920 35.32 -3.93 31.66
C LEU A 920 34.87 -3.26 32.98
N PRO A 921 35.70 -3.26 34.04
CA PRO A 921 35.29 -2.78 35.37
C PRO A 921 34.97 -1.28 35.42
N ASN A 922 35.50 -0.49 34.49
CA ASN A 922 35.29 0.96 34.42
C ASN A 922 34.14 1.38 33.47
N THR A 923 33.58 0.44 32.70
CA THR A 923 32.46 0.71 31.79
C THR A 923 31.14 0.54 32.53
N LYS A 924 30.20 1.45 32.32
CA LYS A 924 28.85 1.35 32.89
C LYS A 924 28.02 0.33 32.12
N HIS A 925 27.52 -0.69 32.81
CA HIS A 925 26.63 -1.69 32.24
C HIS A 925 25.17 -1.26 32.37
N VAL A 926 24.49 -1.09 31.24
CA VAL A 926 23.07 -0.77 31.15
C VAL A 926 22.33 -1.90 30.45
N VAL A 927 21.20 -2.31 31.02
CA VAL A 927 20.31 -3.33 30.47
C VAL A 927 19.21 -2.62 29.68
N CYS A 928 19.01 -3.04 28.43
CA CYS A 928 17.98 -2.48 27.56
C CYS A 928 16.57 -2.84 28.08
N ILE A 929 15.82 -1.82 28.52
CA ILE A 929 14.46 -1.99 29.06
C ILE A 929 13.50 -2.60 28.04
N TRP A 930 13.65 -2.33 26.74
CA TRP A 930 12.81 -2.91 25.69
C TRP A 930 12.93 -4.44 25.63
N HIS A 931 14.13 -4.98 25.83
CA HIS A 931 14.33 -6.43 25.91
C HIS A 931 13.67 -7.01 27.15
N VAL A 932 13.62 -6.28 28.26
CA VAL A 932 12.90 -6.70 29.47
C VAL A 932 11.39 -6.64 29.25
N LEU A 933 10.86 -5.54 28.72
CA LEU A 933 9.43 -5.36 28.42
C LEU A 933 8.91 -6.47 27.49
N SER A 934 9.68 -6.84 26.47
CA SER A 934 9.34 -7.93 25.53
C SER A 934 9.21 -9.32 26.18
N LYS A 935 9.78 -9.50 27.39
CA LYS A 935 9.77 -10.76 28.15
C LYS A 935 8.71 -10.79 29.25
N LEU A 936 8.14 -9.64 29.65
CA LEU A 936 7.22 -9.52 30.79
C LEU A 936 5.98 -10.40 30.64
N SER A 937 5.41 -10.51 29.44
CA SER A 937 4.23 -11.33 29.18
C SER A 937 4.52 -12.80 29.45
N SER A 938 5.67 -13.30 29.01
CA SER A 938 6.07 -14.68 29.28
C SER A 938 6.27 -14.97 30.77
N TRP A 939 6.77 -14.00 31.54
CA TRP A 939 7.06 -14.19 32.95
C TRP A 939 5.82 -14.09 33.83
N PHE A 940 4.89 -13.18 33.49
CA PHE A 940 3.83 -12.76 34.41
C PHE A 940 2.39 -12.94 33.89
N SER A 941 2.16 -13.26 32.60
CA SER A 941 0.79 -13.46 32.09
C SER A 941 0.07 -14.65 32.74
N LEU A 942 0.76 -15.80 32.87
CA LEU A 942 0.17 -17.00 33.48
C LEU A 942 0.01 -16.87 35.01
N PRO A 943 0.98 -16.35 35.78
CA PRO A 943 0.80 -16.14 37.22
C PRO A 943 -0.24 -15.06 37.59
N LEU A 944 -0.39 -13.99 36.79
CA LEU A 944 -1.27 -12.86 37.11
C LEU A 944 -2.64 -12.91 36.40
N GLY A 945 -2.79 -13.69 35.32
CA GLY A 945 -4.03 -13.81 34.56
C GLY A 945 -4.59 -12.45 34.14
N LEU A 946 -5.85 -12.16 34.52
CA LEU A 946 -6.55 -10.92 34.20
C LEU A 946 -5.90 -9.65 34.77
N GLN A 947 -5.03 -9.77 35.79
CA GLN A 947 -4.33 -8.63 36.41
C GLN A 947 -3.05 -8.22 35.67
N TYR A 948 -2.63 -8.97 34.65
CA TYR A 948 -1.38 -8.70 33.92
C TYR A 948 -1.36 -7.34 33.21
N SER A 949 -2.48 -6.90 32.63
CA SER A 949 -2.56 -5.62 31.92
C SER A 949 -2.33 -4.44 32.86
N GLU A 950 -2.93 -4.46 34.05
CA GLU A 950 -2.75 -3.46 35.09
C GLU A 950 -1.31 -3.47 35.62
N PHE A 951 -0.75 -4.66 35.88
CA PHE A 951 0.66 -4.83 36.26
C PHE A 951 1.62 -4.24 35.20
N LYS A 952 1.39 -4.51 33.91
CA LYS A 952 2.22 -4.02 32.81
C LYS A 952 2.23 -2.49 32.76
N SER A 953 1.07 -1.86 32.87
CA SER A 953 0.96 -0.39 32.91
C SER A 953 1.66 0.21 34.13
N GLU A 954 1.51 -0.36 35.32
CA GLU A 954 2.23 0.12 36.52
C GLU A 954 3.75 -0.10 36.42
N PHE A 955 4.18 -1.23 35.86
CA PHE A 955 5.60 -1.52 35.63
C PHE A 955 6.22 -0.55 34.63
N GLU A 956 5.54 -0.26 33.51
CA GLU A 956 5.99 0.72 32.51
C GLU A 956 6.11 2.13 33.11
N LEU A 957 5.16 2.55 33.97
CA LEU A 957 5.25 3.81 34.70
C LEU A 957 6.47 3.83 35.62
N LEU A 958 6.73 2.73 36.34
CA LEU A 958 7.86 2.57 37.23
C LEU A 958 9.21 2.67 36.49
N CYS A 959 9.31 2.20 35.25
CA CYS A 959 10.52 2.33 34.43
C CYS A 959 10.95 3.78 34.19
N HIS A 960 10.01 4.73 34.22
CA HIS A 960 10.23 6.14 33.89
C HIS A 960 10.37 7.05 35.12
N LEU A 961 10.33 6.50 36.33
CA LEU A 961 10.54 7.28 37.55
C LEU A 961 11.98 7.79 37.61
N GLU A 962 12.13 9.08 37.91
CA GLU A 962 13.44 9.76 37.95
C GLU A 962 14.12 9.68 39.33
N ASN A 963 13.34 9.45 40.40
CA ASN A 963 13.84 9.38 41.77
C ASN A 963 13.98 7.93 42.26
N ILE A 964 15.11 7.63 42.91
CA ILE A 964 15.41 6.31 43.49
C ILE A 964 14.45 5.95 44.61
N GLU A 965 14.12 6.89 45.50
CA GLU A 965 13.23 6.62 46.64
C GLU A 965 11.80 6.33 46.15
N ASP A 966 11.31 7.12 45.19
CA ASP A 966 10.00 6.90 44.57
C ASP A 966 9.96 5.57 43.82
N PHE A 967 11.04 5.22 43.12
CA PHE A 967 11.18 3.92 42.45
C PHE A 967 11.13 2.76 43.45
N GLU A 968 11.93 2.79 44.53
CA GLU A 968 11.96 1.70 45.50
C GLU A 968 10.61 1.57 46.25
N ASN A 969 9.96 2.69 46.57
CA ASN A 969 8.64 2.72 47.19
C ASN A 969 7.55 2.14 46.25
N GLN A 970 7.52 2.58 45.00
CA GLN A 970 6.55 2.06 44.01
C GLN A 970 6.85 0.60 43.64
N TRP A 971 8.11 0.19 43.59
CA TRP A 971 8.50 -1.22 43.38
C TRP A 971 7.95 -2.10 44.50
N ASN A 972 8.16 -1.71 45.77
CA ASN A 972 7.67 -2.45 46.92
C ASN A 972 6.14 -2.51 46.94
N HIS A 973 5.47 -1.41 46.59
CA HIS A 973 4.01 -1.37 46.44
C HIS A 973 3.53 -2.33 45.34
N LEU A 974 4.14 -2.28 44.16
CA LEU A 974 3.81 -3.14 43.02
C LEU A 974 4.00 -4.63 43.36
N VAL A 975 5.12 -4.99 43.98
CA VAL A 975 5.40 -6.38 44.40
C VAL A 975 4.39 -6.87 45.47
N ALA A 976 4.04 -6.01 46.44
CA ALA A 976 3.08 -6.34 47.48
C ALA A 976 1.65 -6.46 46.95
N ARG A 977 1.24 -5.55 46.06
CA ARG A 977 -0.11 -5.50 45.45
C ARG A 977 -0.41 -6.76 44.64
N PHE A 978 0.54 -7.21 43.82
CA PHE A 978 0.35 -8.37 42.95
C PHE A 978 0.84 -9.70 43.57
N GLY A 979 1.36 -9.69 44.80
CA GLY A 979 1.74 -10.91 45.53
C GLY A 979 2.91 -11.70 44.92
N ILE A 980 3.77 -11.04 44.13
CA ILE A 980 4.83 -11.67 43.33
C ILE A 980 6.23 -11.64 43.98
N GLY A 981 6.32 -11.32 45.27
CA GLY A 981 7.61 -11.15 45.97
C GLY A 981 8.50 -12.39 46.02
N SER A 982 7.93 -13.59 45.90
CA SER A 982 8.67 -14.85 45.82
C SER A 982 9.04 -15.26 44.39
N ASP A 983 8.63 -14.50 43.37
CA ASP A 983 8.92 -14.83 41.98
C ASP A 983 10.40 -14.54 41.63
N LYS A 984 11.03 -15.52 40.98
CA LYS A 984 12.45 -15.47 40.63
C LYS A 984 12.81 -14.35 39.66
N HIS A 985 11.91 -13.94 38.76
CA HIS A 985 12.17 -12.87 37.80
C HIS A 985 12.07 -11.49 38.45
N VAL A 986 11.15 -11.32 39.41
CA VAL A 986 11.07 -10.10 40.23
C VAL A 986 12.33 -9.93 41.06
N VAL A 987 12.81 -11.00 41.70
CA VAL A 987 14.08 -11.00 42.44
C VAL A 987 15.26 -10.67 41.51
N LEU A 988 15.29 -11.24 40.31
CA LEU A 988 16.31 -10.96 39.30
C LEU A 988 16.32 -9.47 38.89
N LEU A 989 15.17 -8.92 38.50
CA LEU A 989 15.03 -7.53 38.07
C LEU A 989 15.44 -6.55 39.17
N PHE A 990 15.05 -6.83 40.42
CA PHE A 990 15.43 -6.01 41.56
C PHE A 990 16.93 -6.12 41.90
N SER A 991 17.51 -7.32 41.74
CA SER A 991 18.96 -7.51 41.91
C SER A 991 19.76 -6.69 40.89
N TYR A 992 19.19 -6.44 39.70
CA TYR A 992 19.82 -5.66 38.62
C TYR A 992 19.33 -4.21 38.51
N ARG A 993 18.63 -3.70 39.53
CA ARG A 993 18.07 -2.34 39.52
C ARG A 993 19.09 -1.21 39.34
N ALA A 994 20.38 -1.47 39.53
CA ALA A 994 21.41 -0.47 39.25
C ALA A 994 21.63 -0.21 37.74
N SER A 995 21.11 -1.09 36.87
CA SER A 995 21.49 -1.14 35.44
C SER A 995 20.34 -0.88 34.46
N TRP A 996 19.09 -0.75 34.87
CA TRP A 996 17.96 -0.59 33.93
C TRP A 996 16.95 0.54 34.22
N PRO A 997 16.57 0.85 35.48
CA PRO A 997 15.59 1.89 35.75
C PRO A 997 16.20 3.26 35.49
N VAL A 998 15.40 4.16 34.92
CA VAL A 998 15.83 5.54 34.62
C VAL A 998 16.41 6.22 35.86
N ALA A 999 15.80 6.05 37.05
CA ALA A 999 16.30 6.58 38.32
C ALA A 999 17.78 6.29 38.61
N TYR A 1000 18.29 5.10 38.28
CA TYR A 1000 19.68 4.71 38.55
C TYR A 1000 20.63 5.04 37.38
N ILE A 1001 20.15 4.89 36.14
CA ILE A 1001 20.99 5.07 34.94
C ILE A 1001 21.02 6.52 34.42
N ARG A 1002 20.22 7.43 34.99
CA ARG A 1002 20.12 8.84 34.54
C ARG A 1002 21.48 9.56 34.54
N GLY A 1003 22.38 9.17 35.44
CA GLY A 1003 23.72 9.75 35.51
C GLY A 1003 24.74 9.19 34.51
N TYR A 1004 24.34 8.23 33.66
CA TYR A 1004 25.23 7.60 32.67
C TYR A 1004 24.94 8.14 31.28
N PHE A 1005 26.02 8.40 30.54
CA PHE A 1005 25.92 8.84 29.16
C PHE A 1005 25.47 7.69 28.26
N LEU A 1006 24.32 7.86 27.60
CA LEU A 1006 23.66 6.85 26.77
C LEU A 1006 23.44 7.32 25.34
N ALA A 1007 23.85 8.54 24.98
CA ALA A 1007 23.77 9.07 23.61
C ALA A 1007 22.41 8.87 22.90
N ARG A 1008 21.30 8.80 23.67
CA ARG A 1008 19.94 8.52 23.18
C ARG A 1008 19.74 7.15 22.52
N THR A 1009 20.58 6.15 22.84
CA THR A 1009 20.40 4.76 22.37
C THR A 1009 19.14 4.10 22.94
N MET A 1010 18.59 4.60 24.06
CA MET A 1010 17.35 4.08 24.65
C MET A 1010 16.06 4.59 23.98
N THR A 1011 16.16 5.33 22.87
CA THR A 1011 15.00 5.84 22.12
C THR A 1011 14.37 4.77 21.23
N VAL A 1012 13.05 4.89 21.01
CA VAL A 1012 12.29 3.99 20.13
C VAL A 1012 12.85 3.99 18.71
N ASP A 1013 13.28 5.15 18.21
CA ASP A 1013 13.77 5.31 16.83
C ASP A 1013 15.10 4.58 16.61
N TYR A 1014 16.03 4.67 17.56
CA TYR A 1014 17.29 3.93 17.50
C TYR A 1014 17.05 2.41 17.57
N MET A 1015 16.19 1.96 18.48
CA MET A 1015 15.84 0.54 18.61
C MET A 1015 15.18 -0.02 17.34
N LYS A 1016 14.29 0.74 16.71
CA LYS A 1016 13.73 0.39 15.39
C LYS A 1016 14.80 0.35 14.31
N SER A 1017 15.80 1.23 14.36
CA SER A 1017 16.94 1.24 13.45
C SER A 1017 17.77 -0.04 13.59
N VAL A 1018 18.07 -0.46 14.82
CA VAL A 1018 18.75 -1.73 15.12
C VAL A 1018 17.92 -2.94 14.66
N ASP A 1019 16.63 -3.01 14.97
CA ASP A 1019 15.76 -4.11 14.55
C ASP A 1019 15.62 -4.19 13.02
N LYS A 1020 15.52 -3.04 12.34
CA LYS A 1020 15.53 -2.97 10.87
C LYS A 1020 16.86 -3.45 10.29
N PHE A 1021 17.98 -3.05 10.89
CA PHE A 1021 19.30 -3.52 10.48
C PHE A 1021 19.41 -5.04 10.63
N MET A 1022 19.02 -5.58 11.78
CA MET A 1022 19.04 -7.02 12.03
C MET A 1022 18.14 -7.77 11.05
N LYS A 1023 16.93 -7.30 10.77
CA LYS A 1023 16.04 -7.91 9.77
C LYS A 1023 16.62 -7.90 8.36
N ASN A 1024 17.38 -6.88 7.98
CA ASN A 1024 18.00 -6.76 6.66
C ASN A 1024 19.19 -7.75 6.49
N ILE A 1025 20.00 -7.96 7.53
CA ILE A 1025 21.16 -8.88 7.46
C ILE A 1025 20.77 -10.35 7.66
N LEU A 1026 19.61 -10.62 8.28
CA LEU A 1026 19.10 -11.97 8.56
C LEU A 1026 18.13 -12.44 7.46
N SER A 1027 18.64 -12.65 6.24
CA SER A 1027 17.84 -13.20 5.13
C SER A 1027 17.71 -14.74 5.20
N PRO A 1028 16.58 -15.36 4.77
CA PRO A 1028 16.34 -16.82 4.86
C PRO A 1028 17.31 -17.72 4.06
N HIS A 1029 18.26 -17.14 3.31
CA HIS A 1029 19.12 -17.84 2.34
C HIS A 1029 20.63 -17.73 2.61
N SER A 1030 21.08 -17.27 3.78
CA SER A 1030 22.52 -17.02 4.01
C SER A 1030 23.28 -18.24 4.57
N SER A 1031 24.27 -18.75 3.83
CA SER A 1031 25.44 -19.43 4.42
C SER A 1031 26.27 -18.43 5.24
N PHE A 1032 27.17 -18.87 6.13
CA PHE A 1032 28.03 -17.93 6.89
C PHE A 1032 28.84 -17.00 5.99
N LYS A 1033 29.25 -17.48 4.79
CA LYS A 1033 29.91 -16.66 3.77
C LYS A 1033 29.00 -15.55 3.24
N ASN A 1034 27.77 -15.88 2.84
CA ASN A 1034 26.82 -14.89 2.35
C ASN A 1034 26.44 -13.89 3.44
N PHE A 1035 26.33 -14.34 4.70
CA PHE A 1035 26.13 -13.47 5.85
C PHE A 1035 27.30 -12.49 6.00
N PHE A 1036 28.55 -12.95 5.93
CA PHE A 1036 29.73 -12.09 5.98
C PHE A 1036 29.77 -11.05 4.86
N GLU A 1037 29.41 -11.43 3.63
CA GLU A 1037 29.33 -10.53 2.48
C GLU A 1037 28.22 -9.47 2.65
N GLN A 1038 27.03 -9.87 3.13
CA GLN A 1038 25.92 -8.95 3.43
C GLN A 1038 26.28 -7.95 4.53
N VAL A 1039 26.94 -8.42 5.58
CA VAL A 1039 27.43 -7.58 6.69
C VAL A 1039 28.48 -6.58 6.18
N SER A 1040 29.37 -6.99 5.27
CA SER A 1040 30.36 -6.10 4.63
C SER A 1040 29.71 -4.97 3.83
N VAL A 1041 28.68 -5.29 3.03
CA VAL A 1041 27.92 -4.27 2.29
C VAL A 1041 27.22 -3.31 3.25
N ALA A 1042 26.56 -3.84 4.28
CA ALA A 1042 25.87 -3.02 5.27
C ALA A 1042 26.82 -2.10 6.06
N ALA A 1043 28.04 -2.56 6.38
CA ALA A 1043 29.06 -1.77 7.04
C ALA A 1043 29.54 -0.57 6.20
N ASN A 1044 29.55 -0.69 4.87
CA ASN A 1044 30.01 0.36 3.95
C ASN A 1044 28.91 1.36 3.55
N VAL A 1045 27.66 0.90 3.40
CA VAL A 1045 26.52 1.72 2.94
C VAL A 1045 26.18 2.86 3.91
N VAL A 1046 26.36 2.65 5.22
CA VAL A 1046 26.01 3.67 6.24
C VAL A 1046 26.89 4.92 6.13
N PHE A 1047 28.12 4.80 5.61
CA PHE A 1047 29.08 5.91 5.52
C PHE A 1047 29.16 6.58 4.15
N GLN A 1048 28.51 6.03 3.11
CA GLN A 1048 28.51 6.56 1.74
C GLN A 1048 27.26 7.39 1.39
N ASN A 1049 26.17 7.24 2.15
CA ASN A 1049 24.95 8.02 1.92
C ASN A 1049 25.10 9.47 2.43
N LYS A 1050 25.55 10.38 1.56
CA LYS A 1050 25.28 11.82 1.70
C LYS A 1050 23.78 12.08 1.49
N GLU A 1051 22.94 11.69 2.44
CA GLU A 1051 21.58 12.23 2.53
C GLU A 1051 21.70 13.75 2.64
N ARG A 1052 21.02 14.50 1.76
CA ARG A 1052 20.97 15.97 1.85
C ARG A 1052 20.45 16.35 3.24
N LEU A 1053 21.34 16.90 4.07
CA LEU A 1053 21.05 17.37 5.42
C LEU A 1053 19.89 18.38 5.37
N SER A 1054 18.68 17.94 5.72
CA SER A 1054 17.49 18.81 5.76
C SER A 1054 17.23 19.20 7.20
N TYR A 1055 17.60 20.42 7.56
CA TYR A 1055 17.20 21.01 8.84
C TYR A 1055 15.70 21.29 8.85
N LEU A 1056 15.05 21.03 9.98
CA LEU A 1056 13.70 21.52 10.22
C LEU A 1056 13.71 23.06 10.34
N PRO A 1057 12.60 23.73 9.99
CA PRO A 1057 12.46 25.16 10.19
C PRO A 1057 12.66 25.57 11.65
N ILE A 1058 13.24 26.75 11.87
CA ILE A 1058 13.36 27.41 13.18
C ILE A 1058 11.96 27.65 13.76
N LYS A 1059 11.74 27.31 15.03
CA LYS A 1059 10.42 27.34 15.71
C LYS A 1059 10.27 28.42 16.77
N THR A 1060 11.35 28.81 17.44
CA THR A 1060 11.32 29.71 18.61
C THR A 1060 11.87 31.10 18.33
N CYS A 1061 12.56 31.28 17.19
CA CYS A 1061 13.27 32.51 16.82
C CYS A 1061 14.28 32.99 17.88
N LEU A 1062 14.69 32.13 18.81
CA LEU A 1062 15.69 32.44 19.81
C LEU A 1062 17.09 32.39 19.18
N PRO A 1063 18.00 33.34 19.51
CA PRO A 1063 19.38 33.28 19.02
C PRO A 1063 20.11 31.97 19.34
N LEU A 1064 19.75 31.35 20.47
CA LEU A 1064 20.28 30.05 20.90
C LEU A 1064 19.92 28.92 19.92
N GLU A 1065 18.74 28.99 19.29
CA GLU A 1065 18.29 28.04 18.28
C GLU A 1065 19.10 28.19 16.98
N GLU A 1066 19.36 29.42 16.55
CA GLU A 1066 20.15 29.68 15.34
C GLU A 1066 21.62 29.27 15.52
N HIS A 1067 22.19 29.56 16.70
CA HIS A 1067 23.54 29.11 17.04
C HIS A 1067 23.64 27.58 17.08
N ALA A 1068 22.66 26.90 17.68
CA ALA A 1068 22.60 25.43 17.70
C ALA A 1068 22.57 24.84 16.29
N ARG A 1069 21.80 25.43 15.36
CA ARG A 1069 21.68 25.00 13.97
C ARG A 1069 23.00 25.07 13.20
N SER A 1070 23.88 26.01 13.56
CA SER A 1070 25.20 26.15 12.92
C SER A 1070 26.24 25.14 13.39
N ILE A 1071 26.05 24.50 14.55
CA ILE A 1071 27.05 23.65 15.19
C ILE A 1071 26.62 22.18 15.21
N LEU A 1072 25.35 21.92 15.51
CA LEU A 1072 24.82 20.58 15.75
C LEU A 1072 24.36 19.91 14.46
N SER A 1073 24.49 18.58 14.40
CA SER A 1073 23.87 17.77 13.35
C SER A 1073 22.35 17.93 13.34
N PRO A 1074 21.64 17.66 12.22
CA PRO A 1074 20.18 17.77 12.17
C PRO A 1074 19.45 16.96 13.25
N TYR A 1075 19.98 15.78 13.60
CA TYR A 1075 19.45 14.94 14.67
C TYR A 1075 19.58 15.59 16.05
N ALA A 1076 20.78 16.02 16.43
CA ALA A 1076 21.03 16.67 17.71
C ALA A 1076 20.34 18.04 17.81
N PHE A 1077 20.30 18.80 16.71
CA PHE A 1077 19.55 20.04 16.59
C PHE A 1077 18.05 19.84 16.84
N ASN A 1078 17.43 18.83 16.21
CA ASN A 1078 16.00 18.54 16.42
C ASN A 1078 15.71 18.19 17.89
N ALA A 1079 16.56 17.38 18.52
CA ALA A 1079 16.42 17.05 19.94
C ALA A 1079 16.50 18.30 20.84
N LEU A 1080 17.49 19.17 20.61
CA LEU A 1080 17.63 20.42 21.34
C LEU A 1080 16.47 21.40 21.05
N GLN A 1081 16.02 21.50 19.80
CA GLN A 1081 14.90 22.36 19.39
C GLN A 1081 13.61 21.97 20.12
N GLN A 1082 13.35 20.67 20.33
CA GLN A 1082 12.21 20.21 21.12
C GLN A 1082 12.32 20.66 22.58
N GLU A 1083 13.49 20.54 23.21
CA GLU A 1083 13.73 21.02 24.56
C GLU A 1083 13.59 22.56 24.67
N LEU A 1084 14.02 23.30 23.66
CA LEU A 1084 13.84 24.76 23.55
C LEU A 1084 12.37 25.15 23.45
N VAL A 1085 11.56 24.48 22.62
CA VAL A 1085 10.13 24.74 22.53
C VAL A 1085 9.43 24.47 23.86
N LEU A 1086 9.80 23.35 24.52
CA LEU A 1086 9.20 22.95 25.79
C LEU A 1086 9.63 23.85 26.96
N CYS A 1087 10.83 24.45 26.93
CA CYS A 1087 11.30 25.32 28.02
C CYS A 1087 10.38 26.52 28.27
N MET A 1088 9.66 27.00 27.25
CA MET A 1088 8.72 28.11 27.34
C MET A 1088 7.50 27.79 28.23
N GLN A 1089 7.28 26.51 28.53
CA GLN A 1089 6.24 26.01 29.43
C GLN A 1089 6.69 25.91 30.90
N TYR A 1090 7.86 26.45 31.24
CA TYR A 1090 8.40 26.37 32.59
C TYR A 1090 8.61 27.77 33.19
N ALA A 1091 8.24 27.93 34.45
CA ALA A 1091 8.48 29.11 35.26
C ALA A 1091 9.69 28.88 36.17
N THR A 1092 10.43 29.94 36.46
CA THR A 1092 11.64 29.91 37.30
C THR A 1092 11.44 30.73 38.57
N THR A 1093 11.83 30.18 39.71
CA THR A 1093 11.91 30.91 40.98
C THR A 1093 13.38 31.00 41.39
N ASP A 1094 13.87 32.22 41.63
CA ASP A 1094 15.26 32.46 42.03
C ASP A 1094 15.47 32.06 43.50
N MET A 1095 16.58 31.38 43.80
CA MET A 1095 17.02 30.98 45.12
C MET A 1095 18.39 31.60 45.43
N ALA A 1096 18.87 31.49 46.67
CA ALA A 1096 20.20 31.98 47.02
C ALA A 1096 21.32 31.29 46.20
N ASN A 1097 22.40 32.01 45.95
CA ASN A 1097 23.66 31.50 45.37
C ASN A 1097 23.54 30.94 43.92
N GLY A 1098 22.75 31.56 43.05
CA GLY A 1098 22.68 31.16 41.63
C GLY A 1098 21.91 29.87 41.37
N SER A 1099 21.08 29.45 42.33
CA SER A 1099 20.19 28.30 42.22
C SER A 1099 18.79 28.74 41.79
N TYR A 1100 18.14 27.98 40.91
CA TYR A 1100 16.82 28.27 40.36
C TYR A 1100 15.94 27.04 40.50
N LEU A 1101 14.72 27.25 40.95
CA LEU A 1101 13.70 26.22 40.97
C LEU A 1101 12.83 26.36 39.72
N VAL A 1102 12.84 25.34 38.87
CA VAL A 1102 12.15 25.35 37.58
C VAL A 1102 10.96 24.41 37.64
N ARG A 1103 9.76 24.93 37.38
CA ARG A 1103 8.50 24.17 37.47
C ARG A 1103 7.62 24.40 36.24
N HIS A 1104 6.87 23.39 35.85
CA HIS A 1104 5.89 23.53 34.76
C HIS A 1104 4.74 24.48 35.18
N TYR A 1105 4.19 25.28 34.26
CA TYR A 1105 3.17 26.29 34.64
C TYR A 1105 1.82 25.69 35.08
N ASN A 1106 1.42 24.55 34.48
CA ASN A 1106 0.09 23.94 34.67
C ASN A 1106 0.09 22.47 35.13
N LYS A 1107 1.25 21.83 35.30
CA LYS A 1107 1.31 20.40 35.65
C LYS A 1107 1.88 20.26 37.05
N LEU A 1108 1.37 19.29 37.79
CA LEU A 1108 1.89 18.84 39.09
C LEU A 1108 3.23 18.06 38.94
N GLU A 1109 3.99 18.29 37.87
CA GLU A 1109 5.32 17.69 37.71
C GLU A 1109 6.25 18.18 38.83
N GLY A 1110 7.22 17.34 39.23
CA GLY A 1110 8.20 17.67 40.26
C GLY A 1110 9.04 18.90 39.91
N GLU A 1111 9.49 19.62 40.93
CA GLU A 1111 10.31 20.83 40.76
C GLU A 1111 11.77 20.46 40.46
N CYS A 1112 12.35 21.05 39.43
CA CYS A 1112 13.75 20.81 39.07
C CYS A 1112 14.66 21.93 39.59
N LEU A 1113 15.66 21.57 40.39
CA LEU A 1113 16.73 22.46 40.79
C LEU A 1113 17.75 22.62 39.64
N VAL A 1114 18.02 23.86 39.26
CA VAL A 1114 19.03 24.26 38.27
C VAL A 1114 20.02 25.21 38.93
N ILE A 1115 21.31 24.89 38.90
CA ILE A 1115 22.39 25.74 39.43
C ILE A 1115 23.13 26.34 38.24
N TRP A 1116 23.18 27.66 38.17
CA TRP A 1116 23.92 28.40 37.16
C TRP A 1116 25.12 29.10 37.81
N ILE A 1117 26.32 28.73 37.37
CA ILE A 1117 27.60 29.29 37.83
C ILE A 1117 28.19 30.14 36.69
N PRO A 1118 28.07 31.48 36.75
CA PRO A 1118 28.51 32.37 35.67
C PRO A 1118 30.02 32.32 35.42
N ASP A 1119 30.84 32.30 36.48
CA ASP A 1119 32.31 32.41 36.39
C ASP A 1119 32.96 31.32 35.53
N ASN A 1120 32.32 30.15 35.49
CA ASN A 1120 32.77 29.00 34.73
C ASN A 1120 31.80 28.62 33.61
N GLU A 1121 30.76 29.41 33.32
CA GLU A 1121 29.69 29.08 32.36
C GLU A 1121 29.16 27.64 32.51
N GLN A 1122 28.86 27.23 33.75
CA GLN A 1122 28.36 25.88 34.05
C GLN A 1122 26.89 25.93 34.47
N VAL A 1123 26.08 25.12 33.83
CA VAL A 1123 24.70 24.83 34.22
C VAL A 1123 24.60 23.39 34.68
N HIS A 1124 24.13 23.20 35.91
CA HIS A 1124 23.84 21.89 36.49
C HIS A 1124 22.34 21.78 36.69
N CYS A 1125 21.73 20.68 36.26
CA CYS A 1125 20.31 20.45 36.45
C CYS A 1125 20.09 19.10 37.12
N SER A 1126 19.25 19.09 38.15
CA SER A 1126 18.85 17.87 38.87
C SER A 1126 18.24 16.78 37.96
N CYS A 1127 17.65 17.14 36.81
CA CYS A 1127 17.07 16.17 35.88
C CYS A 1127 18.11 15.32 35.11
N LYS A 1128 19.39 15.74 35.11
CA LYS A 1128 20.53 15.04 34.49
C LYS A 1128 20.42 14.66 33.00
N GLU A 1129 19.52 15.29 32.25
CA GLU A 1129 19.32 14.96 30.83
C GLU A 1129 20.57 15.22 29.98
N TYR A 1130 21.37 16.23 30.30
CA TYR A 1130 22.61 16.50 29.55
C TYR A 1130 23.64 15.37 29.77
N GLU A 1131 23.81 14.93 31.01
CA GLU A 1131 24.67 13.82 31.39
C GLU A 1131 24.20 12.51 30.76
N HIS A 1132 22.89 12.37 30.54
CA HIS A 1132 22.27 11.20 29.94
C HIS A 1132 22.36 11.16 28.40
N SER A 1133 22.06 12.28 27.72
CA SER A 1133 21.91 12.32 26.26
C SER A 1133 22.93 13.20 25.54
N GLY A 1134 23.61 14.10 26.26
CA GLY A 1134 24.49 15.12 25.70
C GLY A 1134 23.74 16.32 25.13
N ILE A 1135 22.44 16.44 25.41
CA ILE A 1135 21.57 17.54 24.97
C ILE A 1135 21.10 18.33 26.19
N LEU A 1136 21.18 19.66 26.13
CA LEU A 1136 20.71 20.51 27.23
C LEU A 1136 19.20 20.38 27.44
N CYS A 1137 18.80 20.21 28.69
CA CYS A 1137 17.40 20.03 29.07
C CYS A 1137 16.60 21.33 29.03
N ARG A 1138 15.28 21.22 28.90
CA ARG A 1138 14.32 22.33 29.00
C ARG A 1138 14.51 23.21 30.23
N HIS A 1139 14.90 22.64 31.38
CA HIS A 1139 15.10 23.40 32.62
C HIS A 1139 16.35 24.29 32.56
N SER A 1140 17.47 23.74 32.11
CA SER A 1140 18.73 24.46 31.91
C SER A 1140 18.56 25.55 30.87
N LEU A 1141 17.92 25.22 29.74
CA LEU A 1141 17.63 26.17 28.67
C LEU A 1141 16.75 27.31 29.15
N ARG A 1142 15.75 27.04 30.01
CA ARG A 1142 14.90 28.09 30.58
C ARG A 1142 15.70 29.09 31.42
N VAL A 1143 16.65 28.63 32.22
CA VAL A 1143 17.53 29.51 33.02
C VAL A 1143 18.49 30.30 32.11
N LEU A 1144 19.06 29.67 31.08
CA LEU A 1144 19.92 30.36 30.10
C LEU A 1144 19.16 31.46 29.33
N VAL A 1145 17.92 31.18 28.90
CA VAL A 1145 17.03 32.18 28.27
C VAL A 1145 16.71 33.31 29.24
N LEU A 1146 16.41 33.02 30.52
CA LEU A 1146 16.18 34.05 31.55
C LEU A 1146 17.41 34.95 31.74
N LYS A 1147 18.62 34.40 31.64
CA LYS A 1147 19.88 35.14 31.76
C LYS A 1147 20.35 35.80 30.46
N ASN A 1148 19.52 35.78 29.40
CA ASN A 1148 19.84 36.33 28.08
C ASN A 1148 21.14 35.77 27.49
N TYR A 1149 21.42 34.49 27.72
CA TYR A 1149 22.59 33.82 27.17
C TYR A 1149 22.24 33.29 25.76
N PHE A 1150 22.89 33.84 24.73
CA PHE A 1150 22.49 33.64 23.32
C PHE A 1150 23.28 32.57 22.57
N GLN A 1151 24.33 32.03 23.19
CA GLN A 1151 25.18 30.97 22.63
C GLN A 1151 25.18 29.77 23.56
N ILE A 1152 25.41 28.57 23.03
CA ILE A 1152 25.56 27.37 23.86
C ILE A 1152 27.04 27.32 24.25
N PRO A 1153 27.41 27.19 25.54
CA PRO A 1153 28.81 27.08 25.92
C PRO A 1153 29.46 25.82 25.31
N GLU A 1154 30.75 25.91 24.94
CA GLU A 1154 31.43 24.87 24.15
C GLU A 1154 31.38 23.46 24.74
N LYS A 1155 31.35 23.39 26.07
CA LYS A 1155 31.31 22.14 26.84
C LYS A 1155 29.99 21.37 26.71
N TYR A 1156 28.93 21.98 26.14
CA TYR A 1156 27.58 21.42 26.06
C TYR A 1156 27.16 20.95 24.65
N TYR A 1157 28.09 20.89 23.70
CA TYR A 1157 27.90 20.21 22.42
C TYR A 1157 29.07 19.23 22.16
N PRO A 1158 28.94 17.96 22.60
CA PRO A 1158 30.00 16.96 22.49
C PRO A 1158 30.35 16.70 21.01
N LEU A 1159 31.59 16.30 20.74
CA LEU A 1159 32.12 16.09 19.39
C LEU A 1159 31.14 15.28 18.52
N ARG A 1160 30.65 14.13 19.02
CA ARG A 1160 29.66 13.28 18.34
C ARG A 1160 28.40 13.98 17.82
N TRP A 1161 27.98 15.11 18.40
CA TRP A 1161 26.78 15.83 17.97
C TRP A 1161 27.08 17.00 17.02
N ARG A 1162 28.36 17.25 16.71
CA ARG A 1162 28.79 18.32 15.80
C ARG A 1162 28.67 17.89 14.34
N LEU A 1163 28.43 18.88 13.48
CA LEU A 1163 28.44 18.70 12.02
C LEU A 1163 29.77 18.18 11.50
N ASP A 1164 30.87 18.68 12.04
CA ASP A 1164 32.24 18.40 11.58
C ASP A 1164 32.74 16.98 11.95
N SER A 1165 31.94 16.22 12.68
CA SER A 1165 32.29 14.86 13.14
C SER A 1165 31.92 13.75 12.15
N SER A 1166 31.61 14.12 10.90
CA SER A 1166 31.42 13.16 9.81
C SER A 1166 32.76 12.49 9.45
N LEU A 1167 32.80 11.16 9.38
CA LEU A 1167 34.00 10.36 9.13
C LEU A 1167 34.48 10.42 7.66
N VAL A 1168 33.88 11.27 6.83
CA VAL A 1168 34.26 11.45 5.43
C VAL A 1168 35.47 12.39 5.39
N LEU A 1169 36.62 11.88 4.98
CA LEU A 1169 37.82 12.66 4.73
C LEU A 1169 37.50 13.79 3.74
N SER A 1170 37.58 15.04 4.19
CA SER A 1170 37.80 16.18 3.33
C SER A 1170 39.28 16.21 2.98
N ASP A 1171 39.69 15.41 1.99
CA ASP A 1171 40.99 15.64 1.35
C ASP A 1171 40.86 16.87 0.43
N ASP A 1172 41.09 18.02 1.03
CA ASP A 1172 41.59 19.19 0.30
C ASP A 1172 43.02 18.84 -0.18
N HIS A 1173 43.15 18.34 -1.41
CA HIS A 1173 44.16 18.74 -2.41
C HIS A 1173 44.25 17.74 -3.59
N ILE A 1174 43.77 18.18 -4.76
CA ILE A 1174 44.33 17.93 -6.10
C ILE A 1174 44.35 16.47 -6.61
N THR A 1175 43.28 16.04 -7.30
CA THR A 1175 43.25 15.78 -8.76
C THR A 1175 41.83 15.35 -9.15
N GLN A 1176 41.25 16.01 -10.16
CA GLN A 1176 40.04 15.55 -10.82
C GLN A 1176 40.36 14.25 -11.56
N ASP A 1177 40.01 13.11 -10.98
CA ASP A 1177 39.80 11.89 -11.76
C ASP A 1177 38.31 11.74 -12.02
N SER A 1178 37.92 12.02 -13.27
CA SER A 1178 36.54 11.90 -13.78
C SER A 1178 35.97 10.47 -13.75
N SER A 1179 36.71 9.48 -13.26
CA SER A 1179 36.31 8.07 -13.19
C SER A 1179 35.46 7.74 -11.95
N ASP A 1180 35.66 8.44 -10.83
CA ASP A 1180 34.95 8.16 -9.57
C ASP A 1180 33.50 8.68 -9.58
N GLU A 1181 33.23 9.76 -10.31
CA GLU A 1181 31.86 10.28 -10.46
C GLU A 1181 30.96 9.31 -11.26
N PHE A 1182 31.54 8.58 -12.22
CA PHE A 1182 30.85 7.50 -12.95
C PHE A 1182 30.65 6.25 -12.08
N SER A 1183 31.62 5.91 -11.22
CA SER A 1183 31.49 4.80 -10.27
C SER A 1183 30.41 5.07 -9.22
N GLU A 1184 30.39 6.27 -8.63
CA GLU A 1184 29.37 6.68 -7.66
C GLU A 1184 27.97 6.78 -8.28
N THR A 1185 27.85 7.34 -9.49
CA THR A 1185 26.55 7.37 -10.20
C THR A 1185 26.11 5.98 -10.63
N PHE A 1186 27.02 5.11 -11.05
CA PHE A 1186 26.71 3.72 -11.39
C PHE A 1186 26.28 2.92 -10.15
N HIS A 1187 26.96 3.04 -9.02
CA HIS A 1187 26.56 2.40 -7.76
C HIS A 1187 25.23 2.92 -7.23
N SER A 1188 24.98 4.23 -7.33
CA SER A 1188 23.69 4.86 -7.00
C SER A 1188 22.56 4.35 -7.90
N LEU A 1189 22.77 4.34 -9.22
CA LEU A 1189 21.80 3.81 -10.19
C LEU A 1189 21.53 2.32 -10.00
N THR A 1190 22.56 1.53 -9.67
CA THR A 1190 22.44 0.09 -9.42
C THR A 1190 21.68 -0.19 -8.12
N SER A 1191 21.91 0.62 -7.08
CA SER A 1191 21.18 0.55 -5.81
C SER A 1191 19.70 0.92 -5.98
N ILE A 1192 19.42 1.97 -6.77
CA ILE A 1192 18.06 2.38 -7.13
C ILE A 1192 17.38 1.28 -7.95
N LEU A 1193 18.03 0.76 -8.99
CA LEU A 1193 17.52 -0.34 -9.81
C LEU A 1193 17.26 -1.60 -8.98
N TYR A 1194 18.12 -1.92 -8.04
CA TYR A 1194 17.93 -3.05 -7.12
C TYR A 1194 16.71 -2.83 -6.22
N SER A 1195 16.58 -1.63 -5.62
CA SER A 1195 15.44 -1.28 -4.76
C SER A 1195 14.09 -1.26 -5.51
N GLU A 1196 14.08 -0.76 -6.75
CA GLU A 1196 12.90 -0.74 -7.63
C GLU A 1196 12.57 -2.14 -8.18
N SER A 1197 13.59 -3.00 -8.34
CA SER A 1197 13.39 -4.38 -8.79
C SER A 1197 12.73 -5.27 -7.74
N LEU A 1198 12.83 -4.93 -6.44
CA LEU A 1198 12.20 -5.66 -5.34
C LEU A 1198 10.66 -5.51 -5.30
N ILE A 1199 10.08 -4.64 -6.14
CA ILE A 1199 8.64 -4.40 -6.23
C ILE A 1199 7.91 -5.60 -6.88
N SER A 1200 8.57 -6.37 -7.75
CA SER A 1200 7.98 -7.59 -8.35
C SER A 1200 9.05 -8.57 -8.80
N LYS A 1201 8.74 -9.87 -8.73
CA LYS A 1201 9.68 -10.96 -9.05
C LYS A 1201 10.15 -10.94 -10.51
N GLU A 1202 9.30 -10.49 -11.43
CA GLU A 1202 9.62 -10.34 -12.85
C GLU A 1202 10.64 -9.22 -13.09
N ARG A 1203 10.46 -8.07 -12.44
CA ARG A 1203 11.43 -6.95 -12.49
C ARG A 1203 12.76 -7.35 -11.87
N PHE A 1204 12.75 -8.05 -10.74
CA PHE A 1204 13.96 -8.61 -10.14
C PHE A 1204 14.69 -9.55 -11.11
N SER A 1205 13.96 -10.48 -11.74
CA SER A 1205 14.57 -11.42 -12.68
C SER A 1205 15.12 -10.75 -13.94
N TYR A 1206 14.43 -9.73 -14.46
CA TYR A 1206 14.86 -8.94 -15.60
C TYR A 1206 16.11 -8.11 -15.24
N VAL A 1207 16.05 -7.31 -14.18
CA VAL A 1207 17.17 -6.46 -13.72
C VAL A 1207 18.38 -7.31 -13.34
N HIS A 1208 18.19 -8.45 -12.67
CA HIS A 1208 19.27 -9.37 -12.34
C HIS A 1208 19.91 -9.97 -13.60
N ARG A 1209 19.12 -10.38 -14.61
CA ARG A 1209 19.63 -10.90 -15.88
C ARG A 1209 20.42 -9.83 -16.66
N GLU A 1210 19.88 -8.62 -16.79
CA GLU A 1210 20.54 -7.53 -17.52
C GLU A 1210 21.81 -7.05 -16.77
N LEU A 1211 21.79 -6.94 -15.43
CA LEU A 1211 22.99 -6.61 -14.64
C LEU A 1211 24.06 -7.69 -14.72
N THR A 1212 23.67 -8.96 -14.76
CA THR A 1212 24.61 -10.08 -14.94
C THR A 1212 25.25 -10.03 -16.34
N GLN A 1213 24.48 -9.70 -17.39
CA GLN A 1213 25.02 -9.49 -18.74
C GLN A 1213 25.98 -8.29 -18.80
N ILE A 1214 25.65 -7.18 -18.14
CA ILE A 1214 26.54 -6.01 -18.06
C ILE A 1214 27.82 -6.34 -17.29
N LEU A 1215 27.73 -7.08 -16.17
CA LEU A 1215 28.89 -7.54 -15.42
C LEU A 1215 29.78 -8.48 -16.24
N ASP A 1216 29.21 -9.35 -17.08
CA ASP A 1216 29.97 -10.18 -18.01
C ASP A 1216 30.62 -9.34 -19.13
N ILE A 1217 29.95 -8.29 -19.64
CA ILE A 1217 30.53 -7.37 -20.64
C ILE A 1217 31.69 -6.59 -20.04
N VAL A 1218 31.54 -6.07 -18.82
CA VAL A 1218 32.58 -5.31 -18.11
C VAL A 1218 33.77 -6.21 -17.72
N ARG A 1219 33.52 -7.45 -17.26
CA ARG A 1219 34.58 -8.43 -16.98
C ARG A 1219 35.37 -8.83 -18.23
N ASN A 1220 34.76 -8.74 -19.41
CA ASN A 1220 35.38 -9.08 -20.68
C ASN A 1220 35.98 -7.87 -21.42
N MET A 1221 35.92 -6.66 -20.86
CA MET A 1221 36.63 -5.50 -21.41
C MET A 1221 38.12 -5.59 -21.10
N HIS A 1222 38.95 -5.67 -22.13
CA HIS A 1222 40.41 -5.61 -21.99
C HIS A 1222 40.84 -4.21 -21.52
N VAL A 1223 41.52 -4.15 -20.38
CA VAL A 1223 42.24 -2.96 -19.91
C VAL A 1223 43.35 -2.66 -20.91
N PHE A 1224 43.33 -1.47 -21.54
CA PHE A 1224 44.45 -0.98 -22.33
C PHE A 1224 45.52 -0.44 -21.37
N ASP A 1225 46.73 -1.00 -21.46
CA ASP A 1225 47.92 -0.51 -20.77
C ASP A 1225 48.33 0.85 -21.36
N GLU A 1226 48.17 1.93 -20.60
CA GLU A 1226 48.75 3.24 -20.89
C GLU A 1226 50.25 3.23 -20.55
N THR A 1227 51.06 2.56 -21.37
CA THR A 1227 52.51 2.84 -21.44
C THR A 1227 53.00 2.79 -22.88
N ALA A 1228 52.67 3.81 -23.66
CA ALA A 1228 53.50 4.29 -24.78
C ALA A 1228 52.81 5.49 -25.43
N LEU A 1229 53.37 6.69 -25.26
CA LEU A 1229 53.59 7.72 -26.30
C LEU A 1229 53.85 9.08 -25.65
N GLU A 1230 55.06 9.26 -25.12
CA GLU A 1230 55.71 10.56 -25.27
C GLU A 1230 56.33 10.61 -26.67
N VAL A 1231 56.04 11.66 -27.44
CA VAL A 1231 57.02 12.55 -28.11
C VAL A 1231 56.35 13.33 -29.25
N ALA A 1232 56.49 14.66 -29.11
CA ALA A 1232 56.62 15.73 -30.10
C ALA A 1232 55.40 16.61 -30.48
N PRO A 1233 55.65 17.91 -30.69
CA PRO A 1233 54.66 18.98 -30.49
C PRO A 1233 54.25 19.71 -31.78
N ASN A 1234 53.21 20.53 -31.62
CA ASN A 1234 52.85 21.69 -32.45
C ASN A 1234 52.62 21.45 -33.95
N ASN A 1235 51.38 21.70 -34.40
CA ASN A 1235 51.18 22.83 -35.31
C ASN A 1235 49.73 23.30 -35.40
N VAL A 1236 49.67 24.61 -35.62
CA VAL A 1236 48.55 25.53 -35.74
C VAL A 1236 47.85 25.37 -37.11
N SER A 1237 46.60 25.85 -37.16
CA SER A 1237 45.86 26.42 -38.31
C SER A 1237 44.79 25.60 -39.05
N GLU A 1238 43.67 26.31 -39.27
CA GLU A 1238 42.62 26.17 -40.30
C GLU A 1238 41.65 24.98 -40.12
N LEU A 1239 40.36 25.15 -39.77
CA LEU A 1239 39.30 25.91 -40.47
C LEU A 1239 38.06 26.05 -39.57
#